data_AF-A0A3P1W3U3-F1
#
_entry.id   AF-A0A3P1W3U3-F1
#
_cell.length_a   1.000
_cell.length_b   1.000
_cell.length_c   1.000
_cell.angle_alpha   90.00
_cell.angle_beta   90.00
_cell.angle_gamma   90.00
#
_symmetry.space_group_name_H-M   'P 1'
#
loop_
_entity.id
_entity.type
_entity.pdbx_description
1 polymer ?
#
loop_
_entity_poly.entity_id
_entity_poly.type
_entity_poly.pdbx_seq_one_letter_code
_entity_poly.pdbx_strand_id
1 'polypeptide(L)'
;MKKKSVLWLLFFMIGILLPCFTYIYGNVYKEVKTNFYELELTNEIIKGTKIKEKIYLPGYVTKFGLMFSTYLRENKGKIKISLKQNNKKIEKIIDISEIKHDQINNIEMDFSKLKKGEAIIEIEGIEGELNTSVSLYKSSDISLGIISENNLEQNKSLVYQLNYYSIDKIVIVQIIFTFLLTVSFILLIKLLEKEQKNTSKIYFLTSIIIYFLINIKVPIVTFKAEPYGEVITNFLFYGLSKNFLDNIFIPDAGYFPLFQRIIALIIIKLFKSNLKLTIFIMQNIGVYSICLMSSIFVLRNYRKYGDLLFRFCIAVILGGGVTLTSSIELYYFFNITYYGIVALFFISLLNFEKLKKNSYILLMIFVFFINISKLYFVVLFPLVLIVLIVFWKKILLKERIYLLIILISNFVQIIFTKFHSNGKGLFTTNIDYLSINLEKIIFKSVQYLIFMFIPEITLDYNVGFINILFFLLWIILIFIILFLFKKLRNKESLISIILIFVILGTILLNILSINNFFGWNSDFQWMKTTDITNMRHSVFIIISYISLSILLLYNSKLYYLKKIKISKIYRHIYIYIYKIFYMVLSFILIIRFNSFDNNQVRNQYPNSVKNKEAVSDWNKYYKFFNEEKYLIPYEPFLMISKNILVYSVKKDSIKNYPKIFSLNPNTDFFWIEKNNEQTEQLHEMTFEKKLNIEYLYTERLRANNNEKLKVIGYNEKDEIVLELEQLNKKEKQFIGFKNSGNIKVKKIKFFTLENKKAYIKSGFYIGIDKNTKENEE
;
A
#
# COMPACT_ATOMS: atom_id res chain seq x y z
N MET A 1 5.75 -7.19 40.18
CA MET A 1 4.69 -7.18 39.15
C MET A 1 4.42 -5.77 38.60
N LYS A 2 4.09 -4.78 39.46
CA LYS A 2 3.77 -3.39 39.07
C LYS A 2 4.74 -2.76 38.04
N LYS A 3 6.07 -2.81 38.28
CA LYS A 3 7.07 -2.24 37.34
C LYS A 3 7.09 -2.90 35.93
N LYS A 4 6.85 -4.22 35.82
CA LYS A 4 6.76 -4.91 34.52
C LYS A 4 5.49 -4.51 33.77
N SER A 5 4.36 -4.38 34.48
CA SER A 5 3.08 -3.99 33.87
C SER A 5 3.14 -2.56 33.32
N VAL A 6 3.80 -1.62 34.02
CA VAL A 6 3.98 -0.24 33.53
C VAL A 6 4.76 -0.20 32.22
N LEU A 7 5.84 -0.99 32.09
CA LEU A 7 6.63 -1.02 30.85
C LEU A 7 5.83 -1.56 29.66
N TRP A 8 5.04 -2.62 29.85
CA TRP A 8 4.16 -3.16 28.82
C TRP A 8 3.06 -2.17 28.44
N LEU A 9 2.51 -1.42 29.40
CA LEU A 9 1.55 -0.35 29.13
C LEU A 9 2.19 0.80 28.33
N LEU A 10 3.39 1.25 28.70
CA LEU A 10 4.11 2.28 27.93
C LEU A 10 4.40 1.81 26.49
N PHE A 11 4.85 0.57 26.33
CA PHE A 11 5.06 -0.04 25.01
C PHE A 11 3.76 -0.06 24.20
N PHE A 12 2.63 -0.39 24.83
CA PHE A 12 1.34 -0.40 24.17
C PHE A 12 0.89 1.00 23.73
N MET A 13 0.99 1.98 24.62
CA MET A 13 0.57 3.35 24.31
C MET A 13 1.40 3.94 23.16
N ILE A 14 2.73 3.90 23.27
CA ILE A 14 3.64 4.54 22.32
C ILE A 14 3.82 3.69 21.07
N GLY A 15 4.05 2.39 21.25
CA GLY A 15 4.44 1.49 20.16
C GLY A 15 3.27 0.90 19.37
N ILE A 16 2.04 0.93 19.89
CA ILE A 16 0.88 0.24 19.26
C ILE A 16 -0.30 1.20 19.08
N LEU A 17 -0.82 1.80 20.16
CA LEU A 17 -2.03 2.62 20.11
C LEU A 17 -1.83 3.94 19.37
N LEU A 18 -0.79 4.71 19.71
CA LEU A 18 -0.53 5.99 19.04
C LEU A 18 -0.41 5.83 17.51
N PRO A 19 0.34 4.84 16.98
CA PRO A 19 0.31 4.53 15.56
C PRO A 19 -1.07 4.17 15.04
N CYS A 20 -1.88 3.38 15.75
CA CYS A 20 -3.24 3.09 15.31
C CYS A 20 -4.07 4.36 15.13
N PHE A 21 -3.94 5.31 16.06
CA PHE A 21 -4.64 6.58 16.00
C PHE A 21 -4.21 7.44 14.80
N THR A 22 -2.93 7.43 14.40
CA THR A 22 -2.49 8.19 13.21
C THR A 22 -3.14 7.66 11.93
N TYR A 23 -3.21 6.33 11.76
CA TYR A 23 -3.90 5.71 10.61
C TYR A 23 -5.42 5.94 10.62
N ILE A 24 -6.04 5.89 11.81
CA ILE A 24 -7.47 6.22 11.95
C ILE A 24 -7.70 7.68 11.62
N TYR A 25 -6.87 8.59 12.15
CA TYR A 25 -6.97 10.03 11.91
C TYR A 25 -6.87 10.36 10.42
N GLY A 26 -5.94 9.73 9.68
CA GLY A 26 -5.86 9.90 8.22
C GLY A 26 -7.12 9.42 7.46
N ASN A 27 -7.90 8.52 8.05
CA ASN A 27 -9.20 8.10 7.51
C ASN A 27 -10.37 8.97 7.98
N VAL A 28 -10.26 9.63 9.14
CA VAL A 28 -11.28 10.55 9.67
C VAL A 28 -11.15 11.94 9.05
N TYR A 29 -9.95 12.51 8.99
CA TYR A 29 -9.70 13.83 8.42
C TYR A 29 -9.80 13.76 6.89
N LYS A 30 -10.59 14.68 6.32
CA LYS A 30 -10.82 14.80 4.89
C LYS A 30 -10.62 16.23 4.45
N GLU A 31 -10.16 16.35 3.22
CA GLU A 31 -9.95 17.60 2.53
C GLU A 31 -10.67 17.54 1.19
N VAL A 32 -11.31 18.66 0.84
CA VAL A 32 -11.94 18.91 -0.44
C VAL A 32 -11.44 20.26 -0.92
N LYS A 33 -10.86 20.32 -2.11
CA LYS A 33 -10.31 21.53 -2.71
C LYS A 33 -10.73 21.65 -4.16
N THR A 34 -11.09 22.85 -4.61
CA THR A 34 -11.34 23.13 -6.03
C THR A 34 -10.06 22.92 -6.84
N ASN A 35 -10.13 22.15 -7.93
CA ASN A 35 -8.97 22.01 -8.81
C ASN A 35 -8.70 23.32 -9.56
N PHE A 36 -7.45 23.54 -9.97
CA PHE A 36 -7.04 24.78 -10.61
C PHE A 36 -7.16 24.69 -12.14
N TYR A 37 -8.38 24.53 -12.65
CA TYR A 37 -8.64 24.51 -14.10
C TYR A 37 -9.08 25.89 -14.58
N GLU A 38 -8.44 26.40 -15.65
CA GLU A 38 -8.74 27.69 -16.30
C GLU A 38 -9.03 28.79 -15.26
N LEU A 39 -8.02 29.06 -14.44
CA LEU A 39 -8.12 30.03 -13.36
C LEU A 39 -8.38 31.42 -13.94
N GLU A 40 -9.40 32.07 -13.40
CA GLU A 40 -9.78 33.44 -13.72
C GLU A 40 -10.00 34.21 -12.41
N LEU A 41 -10.07 35.53 -12.52
CA LEU A 41 -10.40 36.40 -11.41
C LEU A 41 -11.86 36.85 -11.49
N THR A 42 -12.50 37.01 -10.34
CA THR A 42 -13.71 37.84 -10.23
C THR A 42 -13.35 39.31 -10.46
N ASN A 43 -14.36 40.18 -10.54
CA ASN A 43 -14.09 41.60 -10.39
C ASN A 43 -13.56 41.90 -8.97
N GLU A 44 -12.92 43.06 -8.83
CA GLU A 44 -12.49 43.54 -7.53
C GLU A 44 -13.69 43.67 -6.58
N ILE A 45 -13.51 43.19 -5.34
CA ILE A 45 -14.56 43.17 -4.33
C ILE A 45 -14.62 44.57 -3.67
N ILE A 46 -15.25 45.50 -4.37
CA ILE A 46 -15.52 46.86 -3.89
C ILE A 46 -16.79 46.90 -3.05
N LYS A 47 -17.05 48.05 -2.41
CA LYS A 47 -18.26 48.26 -1.60
C LYS A 47 -19.54 47.94 -2.41
N GLY A 48 -20.37 47.04 -1.89
CA GLY A 48 -21.62 46.63 -2.50
C GLY A 48 -21.54 45.42 -3.44
N THR A 49 -20.33 44.95 -3.80
CA THR A 49 -20.15 43.71 -4.57
C THR A 49 -20.70 42.51 -3.80
N LYS A 50 -21.48 41.64 -4.45
CA LYS A 50 -22.01 40.40 -3.86
C LYS A 50 -21.71 39.19 -4.74
N ILE A 51 -20.94 38.26 -4.18
CA ILE A 51 -20.60 36.98 -4.80
C ILE A 51 -21.23 35.87 -3.95
N LYS A 52 -21.99 34.98 -4.56
CA LYS A 52 -22.61 33.85 -3.88
C LYS A 52 -22.30 32.54 -4.58
N GLU A 53 -22.10 31.48 -3.83
CA GLU A 53 -22.00 30.12 -4.38
C GLU A 53 -22.75 29.14 -3.49
N LYS A 54 -23.48 28.22 -4.11
CA LYS A 54 -24.11 27.11 -3.39
C LYS A 54 -23.08 26.00 -3.23
N ILE A 55 -22.75 25.69 -1.99
CA ILE A 55 -21.78 24.64 -1.62
C ILE A 55 -22.47 23.55 -0.80
N TYR A 56 -21.83 22.39 -0.71
CA TYR A 56 -22.26 21.32 0.20
C TYR A 56 -21.29 21.19 1.37
N LEU A 57 -21.82 21.28 2.59
CA LEU A 57 -21.08 21.07 3.82
C LEU A 57 -21.18 19.59 4.22
N PRO A 58 -20.05 18.87 4.34
CA PRO A 58 -20.06 17.45 4.71
C PRO A 58 -20.37 17.19 6.20
N GLY A 59 -20.52 18.24 7.01
CA GLY A 59 -20.64 18.20 8.47
C GLY A 59 -19.27 18.18 9.17
N TYR A 60 -19.20 18.64 10.42
CA TYR A 60 -17.94 18.72 11.20
C TYR A 60 -16.78 19.40 10.46
N VAL A 61 -17.08 20.54 9.82
CA VAL A 61 -16.09 21.38 9.14
C VAL A 61 -15.16 21.98 10.18
N THR A 62 -13.86 21.90 9.93
CA THR A 62 -12.81 22.40 10.83
C THR A 62 -12.09 23.61 10.26
N LYS A 63 -11.92 23.65 8.93
CA LYS A 63 -11.30 24.77 8.24
C LYS A 63 -12.02 25.02 6.92
N PHE A 64 -12.14 26.29 6.59
CA PHE A 64 -12.58 26.77 5.28
C PHE A 64 -11.62 27.87 4.85
N GLY A 65 -11.20 27.88 3.59
CA GLY A 65 -10.34 28.91 3.05
C GLY A 65 -10.62 29.22 1.60
N LEU A 66 -10.35 30.45 1.20
CA LEU A 66 -10.53 30.97 -0.16
C LEU A 66 -9.19 31.46 -0.72
N MET A 67 -9.04 31.38 -2.03
CA MET A 67 -7.87 31.94 -2.73
C MET A 67 -8.19 33.32 -3.29
N PHE A 68 -7.34 34.29 -2.99
CA PHE A 68 -7.49 35.68 -3.40
C PHE A 68 -6.30 36.12 -4.26
N SER A 69 -6.56 37.02 -5.21
CA SER A 69 -5.53 37.81 -5.87
C SER A 69 -5.51 39.21 -5.28
N THR A 70 -4.35 39.56 -4.74
CA THR A 70 -4.02 40.90 -4.24
C THR A 70 -3.37 41.78 -5.31
N TYR A 71 -3.21 41.29 -6.54
CA TYR A 71 -2.46 41.95 -7.62
C TYR A 71 -1.03 42.39 -7.25
N LEU A 72 -0.42 41.77 -6.22
CA LEU A 72 0.89 42.12 -5.68
C LEU A 72 1.03 43.61 -5.28
N ARG A 73 -0.06 44.24 -4.84
CA ARG A 73 -0.10 45.63 -4.35
C ARG A 73 -0.57 45.71 -2.90
N GLU A 74 -0.42 46.89 -2.30
CA GLU A 74 -1.07 47.22 -1.02
C GLU A 74 -2.57 47.38 -1.23
N ASN A 75 -3.37 46.58 -0.51
CA ASN A 75 -4.84 46.64 -0.58
C ASN A 75 -5.40 47.16 0.74
N LYS A 76 -6.48 47.93 0.67
CA LYS A 76 -7.15 48.54 1.82
C LYS A 76 -8.65 48.37 1.71
N GLY A 77 -9.29 47.88 2.76
CA GLY A 77 -10.72 47.60 2.77
C GLY A 77 -11.09 46.39 3.63
N LYS A 78 -12.37 46.06 3.63
CA LYS A 78 -12.93 44.97 4.42
C LYS A 78 -13.95 44.18 3.62
N ILE A 79 -13.83 42.87 3.69
CA ILE A 79 -14.77 41.93 3.07
C ILE A 79 -15.49 41.15 4.16
N LYS A 80 -16.79 40.98 3.98
CA LYS A 80 -17.63 40.11 4.80
C LYS A 80 -17.80 38.78 4.09
N ILE A 81 -17.45 37.69 4.77
CA ILE A 81 -17.73 36.34 4.30
C ILE A 81 -18.76 35.74 5.22
N SER A 82 -19.82 35.18 4.66
CA SER A 82 -20.86 34.52 5.42
C SER A 82 -21.26 33.18 4.82
N LEU A 83 -21.60 32.24 5.68
CA LEU A 83 -22.18 30.95 5.33
C LEU A 83 -23.60 30.90 5.87
N LYS A 84 -24.57 30.76 4.96
CA LYS A 84 -25.99 30.64 5.25
C LYS A 84 -26.46 29.22 5.00
N GLN A 85 -27.07 28.59 6.00
CA GLN A 85 -27.72 27.28 5.86
C GLN A 85 -29.05 27.32 6.61
N ASN A 86 -30.15 27.17 5.87
CA ASN A 86 -31.50 27.33 6.42
C ASN A 86 -31.61 28.67 7.17
N ASN A 87 -32.09 28.67 8.42
CA ASN A 87 -32.24 29.87 9.23
C ASN A 87 -30.95 30.28 9.98
N LYS A 88 -29.83 29.58 9.77
CA LYS A 88 -28.56 29.86 10.46
C LYS A 88 -27.60 30.59 9.53
N LYS A 89 -26.95 31.62 10.07
CA LYS A 89 -25.90 32.38 9.40
C LYS A 89 -24.70 32.50 10.34
N ILE A 90 -23.51 32.23 9.80
CA ILE A 90 -22.23 32.58 10.44
C ILE A 90 -21.49 33.54 9.52
N GLU A 91 -20.75 34.48 10.09
CA GLU A 91 -20.07 35.52 9.32
C GLU A 91 -18.76 35.94 9.98
N LYS A 92 -17.82 36.38 9.14
CA LYS A 92 -16.52 36.94 9.53
C LYS A 92 -16.21 38.11 8.62
N ILE A 93 -15.75 39.21 9.23
CA ILE A 93 -15.20 40.36 8.51
C ILE A 93 -13.68 40.19 8.50
N ILE A 94 -13.08 40.36 7.33
CA ILE A 94 -11.63 40.21 7.09
C ILE A 94 -11.10 41.53 6.56
N ASP A 95 -10.00 42.00 7.13
CA ASP A 95 -9.22 43.11 6.57
C ASP A 95 -8.41 42.59 5.39
N ILE A 96 -8.57 43.22 4.22
CA ILE A 96 -7.93 42.72 3.00
C ILE A 96 -6.41 42.96 2.97
N SER A 97 -5.89 43.81 3.85
CA SER A 97 -4.44 44.01 4.01
C SER A 97 -3.71 42.77 4.57
N GLU A 98 -4.43 41.89 5.26
CA GLU A 98 -3.88 40.65 5.85
C GLU A 98 -3.92 39.46 4.87
N ILE A 99 -4.55 39.62 3.70
CA ILE A 99 -4.73 38.55 2.71
C ILE A 99 -3.42 38.28 1.97
N LYS A 100 -3.03 37.01 1.89
CA LYS A 100 -1.88 36.56 1.11
C LYS A 100 -2.26 36.32 -0.35
N HIS A 101 -1.43 36.84 -1.26
CA HIS A 101 -1.52 36.62 -2.71
C HIS A 101 -1.40 35.13 -3.05
N ASP A 102 -2.27 34.64 -3.94
CA ASP A 102 -2.17 33.31 -4.56
C ASP A 102 -2.05 32.14 -3.57
N GLN A 103 -2.61 32.33 -2.37
CA GLN A 103 -2.65 31.31 -1.32
C GLN A 103 -4.08 31.12 -0.82
N ILE A 104 -4.35 29.91 -0.32
CA ILE A 104 -5.59 29.64 0.41
C ILE A 104 -5.50 30.34 1.76
N ASN A 105 -6.30 31.40 1.92
CA ASN A 105 -6.43 32.15 3.15
C ASN A 105 -7.53 31.50 4.00
N ASN A 106 -7.16 31.03 5.20
CA ASN A 106 -8.09 30.39 6.12
C ASN A 106 -9.00 31.43 6.76
N ILE A 107 -10.31 31.15 6.78
CA ILE A 107 -11.33 32.04 7.30
C ILE A 107 -11.85 31.45 8.60
N GLU A 108 -11.50 32.09 9.71
CA GLU A 108 -11.89 31.65 11.05
C GLU A 108 -13.38 31.94 11.31
N MET A 109 -14.18 30.87 11.30
CA MET A 109 -15.62 30.91 11.58
C MET A 109 -16.02 29.77 12.51
N ASP A 110 -17.07 29.96 13.31
CA ASP A 110 -17.65 28.93 14.16
C ASP A 110 -18.60 28.02 13.36
N PHE A 111 -18.06 26.95 12.80
CA PHE A 111 -18.82 25.97 12.00
C PHE A 111 -19.74 25.06 12.85
N SER A 112 -19.66 25.08 14.18
CA SER A 112 -20.47 24.20 15.05
C SER A 112 -21.97 24.42 14.89
N LYS A 113 -22.37 25.61 14.44
CA LYS A 113 -23.75 25.99 14.19
C LYS A 113 -24.32 25.33 12.93
N LEU A 114 -23.47 24.98 11.96
CA LEU A 114 -23.87 24.43 10.67
C LEU A 114 -23.90 22.89 10.72
N LYS A 115 -24.84 22.30 9.97
CA LYS A 115 -25.01 20.86 9.83
C LYS A 115 -24.55 20.41 8.45
N LYS A 116 -24.48 19.08 8.29
CA LYS A 116 -24.28 18.47 6.97
C LYS A 116 -25.46 18.82 6.05
N GLY A 117 -25.16 19.29 4.84
CA GLY A 117 -26.16 19.67 3.84
C GLY A 117 -25.70 20.83 2.97
N GLU A 118 -26.59 21.28 2.10
CA GLU A 118 -26.34 22.46 1.26
C GLU A 118 -26.22 23.74 2.12
N ALA A 119 -25.39 24.67 1.67
CA ALA A 119 -25.21 25.99 2.25
C ALA A 119 -24.89 26.99 1.13
N ILE A 120 -25.08 28.28 1.41
CA ILE A 120 -24.72 29.36 0.49
C ILE A 120 -23.55 30.10 1.13
N ILE A 121 -22.41 30.14 0.45
CA ILE A 121 -21.36 31.12 0.76
C ILE A 121 -21.74 32.43 0.10
N GLU A 122 -21.65 33.53 0.85
CA GLU A 122 -21.88 34.88 0.37
C GLU A 122 -20.72 35.76 0.81
N ILE A 123 -20.11 36.45 -0.16
CA ILE A 123 -18.97 37.33 0.00
C ILE A 123 -19.42 38.72 -0.42
N GLU A 124 -19.31 39.67 0.50
CA GLU A 124 -19.81 41.04 0.36
C GLU A 124 -18.70 42.05 0.65
N GLY A 125 -18.46 42.98 -0.27
CA GLY A 125 -17.52 44.08 -0.03
C GLY A 125 -18.14 45.14 0.88
N ILE A 126 -17.54 45.39 2.04
CA ILE A 126 -18.01 46.41 3.01
C ILE A 126 -17.28 47.73 2.75
N GLU A 127 -15.96 47.66 2.62
CA GLU A 127 -15.04 48.78 2.40
C GLU A 127 -14.05 48.36 1.31
N GLY A 128 -13.78 49.22 0.32
CA GLY A 128 -12.85 48.93 -0.76
C GLY A 128 -13.17 49.73 -2.03
N GLU A 129 -12.13 50.25 -2.67
CA GLU A 129 -12.21 51.03 -3.91
C GLU A 129 -11.50 50.29 -5.05
N LEU A 130 -11.85 50.64 -6.28
CA LEU A 130 -11.21 50.11 -7.48
C LEU A 130 -9.71 50.40 -7.45
N ASN A 131 -8.90 49.45 -7.87
CA ASN A 131 -7.43 49.47 -7.83
C ASN A 131 -6.81 49.40 -6.43
N THR A 132 -7.59 49.25 -5.37
CA THR A 132 -7.09 49.10 -3.98
C THR A 132 -7.73 47.91 -3.25
N SER A 133 -8.59 47.14 -3.92
CA SER A 133 -9.24 45.94 -3.37
C SER A 133 -8.66 44.64 -3.93
N VAL A 134 -9.19 43.51 -3.46
CA VAL A 134 -8.78 42.15 -3.87
C VAL A 134 -9.86 41.49 -4.75
N SER A 135 -9.44 40.49 -5.52
CA SER A 135 -10.32 39.63 -6.31
C SER A 135 -10.24 38.19 -5.82
N LEU A 136 -11.26 37.38 -6.11
CA LEU A 136 -11.25 35.94 -5.83
C LEU A 136 -10.84 35.17 -7.07
N TYR A 137 -10.16 34.05 -6.86
CA TYR A 137 -9.97 33.09 -7.93
C TYR A 137 -11.24 32.26 -8.15
N LYS A 138 -11.59 32.09 -9.42
CA LYS A 138 -12.62 31.18 -9.90
C LYS A 138 -12.03 30.17 -10.87
N SER A 139 -12.54 28.95 -10.87
CA SER A 139 -12.10 27.84 -11.71
C SER A 139 -13.25 27.26 -12.51
N SER A 140 -12.96 26.66 -13.65
CA SER A 140 -13.95 25.88 -14.40
C SER A 140 -14.34 24.54 -13.75
N ASP A 141 -13.74 24.17 -12.62
CA ASP A 141 -14.19 23.03 -11.80
C ASP A 141 -15.50 23.32 -11.04
N ILE A 142 -16.65 23.14 -11.71
CA ILE A 142 -17.97 23.37 -11.09
C ILE A 142 -18.44 22.23 -10.18
N SER A 143 -17.60 21.23 -9.88
CA SER A 143 -18.04 20.04 -9.13
C SER A 143 -18.37 20.31 -7.65
N LEU A 144 -18.02 21.49 -7.14
CA LEU A 144 -18.28 21.93 -5.77
C LEU A 144 -19.39 22.98 -5.62
N GLY A 145 -19.77 23.61 -6.73
CA GLY A 145 -20.70 24.72 -6.74
C GLY A 145 -20.53 25.55 -8.00
N ILE A 146 -21.46 26.50 -8.17
CA ILE A 146 -21.48 27.45 -9.27
C ILE A 146 -21.60 28.84 -8.65
N ILE A 147 -20.73 29.76 -9.08
CA ILE A 147 -20.73 31.14 -8.62
C ILE A 147 -21.88 31.90 -9.27
N SER A 148 -22.50 32.76 -8.48
CA SER A 148 -23.35 33.85 -8.95
C SER A 148 -22.76 35.18 -8.47
N GLU A 149 -22.47 36.08 -9.40
CA GLU A 149 -21.94 37.42 -9.13
C GLU A 149 -23.04 38.42 -9.48
N ASN A 150 -23.47 39.24 -8.52
CA ASN A 150 -24.58 40.19 -8.68
C ASN A 150 -25.86 39.55 -9.27
N ASN A 151 -26.16 38.32 -8.86
CA ASN A 151 -27.28 37.48 -9.33
C ASN A 151 -27.18 36.94 -10.77
N LEU A 152 -26.02 37.05 -11.42
CA LEU A 152 -25.73 36.37 -12.68
C LEU A 152 -24.89 35.12 -12.42
N GLU A 153 -25.41 33.95 -12.77
CA GLU A 153 -24.65 32.70 -12.67
C GLU A 153 -23.52 32.67 -13.70
N GLN A 154 -22.33 32.31 -13.23
CA GLN A 154 -21.14 32.07 -14.05
C GLN A 154 -20.84 30.57 -13.99
N ASN A 155 -20.56 29.92 -15.11
CA ASN A 155 -20.18 28.50 -15.18
C ASN A 155 -18.77 28.23 -14.62
N LYS A 156 -18.48 28.73 -13.42
CA LYS A 156 -17.22 28.64 -12.68
C LYS A 156 -17.54 28.45 -11.18
N SER A 157 -16.62 27.87 -10.41
CA SER A 157 -16.68 27.68 -8.94
C SER A 157 -15.57 28.49 -8.26
N LEU A 158 -15.78 28.93 -7.02
CA LEU A 158 -14.73 29.58 -6.23
C LEU A 158 -13.60 28.61 -5.98
N VAL A 159 -12.39 29.13 -6.00
CA VAL A 159 -11.22 28.37 -5.58
C VAL A 159 -11.17 28.36 -4.06
N TYR A 160 -11.63 27.24 -3.48
CA TYR A 160 -11.70 27.08 -2.03
C TYR A 160 -11.17 25.73 -1.56
N GLN A 161 -10.84 25.67 -0.26
CA GLN A 161 -10.45 24.46 0.44
C GLN A 161 -11.34 24.29 1.69
N LEU A 162 -11.84 23.08 1.90
CA LEU A 162 -12.67 22.70 3.04
C LEU A 162 -12.11 21.43 3.68
N ASN A 163 -11.81 21.52 4.97
CA ASN A 163 -11.37 20.40 5.79
C ASN A 163 -12.45 20.00 6.79
N TYR A 164 -12.65 18.71 6.98
CA TYR A 164 -13.71 18.18 7.83
C TYR A 164 -13.38 16.80 8.41
N TYR A 165 -14.11 16.41 9.44
CA TYR A 165 -14.06 15.07 9.99
C TYR A 165 -15.22 14.20 9.48
N SER A 166 -14.90 12.99 9.02
CA SER A 166 -15.86 12.01 8.53
C SER A 166 -15.69 10.67 9.24
N ILE A 167 -16.71 10.26 10.00
CA ILE A 167 -16.77 8.92 10.57
C ILE A 167 -17.57 8.02 9.62
N ASP A 168 -16.85 7.38 8.69
CA ASP A 168 -17.46 6.41 7.76
C ASP A 168 -17.36 4.97 8.28
N LYS A 169 -17.89 4.01 7.51
CA LYS A 169 -17.86 2.59 7.89
C LYS A 169 -16.44 2.04 8.10
N ILE A 170 -15.44 2.60 7.42
CA ILE A 170 -14.04 2.17 7.58
C ILE A 170 -13.55 2.59 8.96
N VAL A 171 -13.76 3.86 9.32
CA VAL A 171 -13.39 4.41 10.64
C VAL A 171 -14.05 3.61 11.77
N ILE A 172 -15.35 3.31 11.65
CA ILE A 172 -16.08 2.54 12.68
C ILE A 172 -15.44 1.16 12.87
N VAL A 173 -15.13 0.45 11.78
CA VAL A 173 -14.51 -0.88 11.85
C VAL A 173 -13.08 -0.79 12.41
N GLN A 174 -12.32 0.25 12.07
CA GLN A 174 -11.00 0.49 12.67
C GLN A 174 -11.09 0.70 14.19
N ILE A 175 -12.06 1.49 14.67
CA ILE A 175 -12.30 1.68 16.11
C ILE A 175 -12.64 0.36 16.81
N ILE A 176 -13.49 -0.48 16.19
CA ILE A 176 -13.80 -1.82 16.71
C ILE A 176 -12.53 -2.67 16.81
N PHE A 177 -11.69 -2.68 15.79
CA PHE A 177 -10.43 -3.41 15.84
C PHE A 177 -9.45 -2.83 16.87
N THR A 178 -9.43 -1.52 17.10
CA THR A 178 -8.63 -0.91 18.19
C THR A 178 -9.12 -1.35 19.56
N PHE A 179 -10.43 -1.48 19.76
CA PHE A 179 -10.99 -2.04 20.99
C PHE A 179 -10.58 -3.51 21.15
N LEU A 180 -10.76 -4.34 20.12
CA LEU A 180 -10.36 -5.76 20.14
C LEU A 180 -8.85 -5.93 20.39
N LEU A 181 -8.01 -5.10 19.75
CA LEU A 181 -6.57 -5.02 19.97
C LEU A 181 -6.25 -4.74 21.43
N THR A 182 -6.94 -3.77 22.05
CA THR A 182 -6.75 -3.41 23.46
C THR A 182 -7.13 -4.57 24.39
N VAL A 183 -8.27 -5.20 24.14
CA VAL A 183 -8.70 -6.38 24.90
C VAL A 183 -7.70 -7.53 24.75
N SER A 184 -7.26 -7.85 23.53
CA SER A 184 -6.25 -8.88 23.27
C SER A 184 -4.91 -8.56 23.94
N PHE A 185 -4.50 -7.29 23.97
CA PHE A 185 -3.29 -6.88 24.67
C PHE A 185 -3.40 -7.04 26.19
N ILE A 186 -4.54 -6.69 26.79
CA ILE A 186 -4.81 -6.91 28.22
C ILE A 186 -4.77 -8.41 28.54
N LEU A 187 -5.37 -9.24 27.68
CA LEU A 187 -5.30 -10.71 27.80
C LEU A 187 -3.84 -11.20 27.72
N LEU A 188 -3.03 -10.63 26.84
CA LEU A 188 -1.61 -10.96 26.71
C LEU A 188 -0.87 -10.67 28.02
N ILE A 189 -1.11 -9.51 28.64
CA ILE A 189 -0.52 -9.14 29.94
C ILE A 189 -0.87 -10.19 31.01
N LYS A 190 -2.15 -10.63 31.08
CA LYS A 190 -2.58 -11.67 32.03
C LYS A 190 -1.84 -13.00 31.82
N LEU A 191 -1.51 -13.35 30.58
CA LEU A 191 -0.81 -14.60 30.28
C LEU A 191 0.69 -14.56 30.64
N LEU A 192 1.28 -13.37 30.86
CA LEU A 192 2.70 -13.19 31.20
C LEU A 192 3.10 -13.87 32.51
N GLU A 193 2.21 -13.95 33.49
CA GLU A 193 2.51 -14.52 34.82
C GLU A 193 2.91 -15.99 34.73
N LYS A 194 2.36 -16.73 33.76
CA LYS A 194 2.65 -18.15 33.51
C LYS A 194 3.13 -18.38 32.07
N GLU A 195 4.06 -17.55 31.61
CA GLU A 195 4.62 -17.59 30.24
C GLU A 195 4.93 -19.01 29.76
N GLN A 196 5.62 -19.81 30.58
CA GLN A 196 6.05 -21.16 30.18
C GLN A 196 4.89 -22.10 29.86
N LYS A 197 3.81 -22.04 30.66
CA LYS A 197 2.60 -22.85 30.47
C LYS A 197 1.76 -22.31 29.31
N ASN A 198 1.79 -21.00 29.10
CA ASN A 198 0.93 -20.30 28.15
C ASN A 198 1.58 -20.04 26.78
N THR A 199 2.75 -20.63 26.47
CA THR A 199 3.52 -20.30 25.24
C THR A 199 2.69 -20.37 23.95
N SER A 200 1.82 -21.37 23.79
CA SER A 200 0.98 -21.50 22.59
C SER A 200 -0.13 -20.44 22.55
N LYS A 201 -0.73 -20.14 23.72
CA LYS A 201 -1.75 -19.08 23.84
C LYS A 201 -1.15 -17.71 23.53
N ILE A 202 0.06 -17.44 24.02
CA ILE A 202 0.82 -16.20 23.74
C ILE A 202 1.11 -16.08 22.24
N TYR A 203 1.50 -17.18 21.59
CA TYR A 203 1.72 -17.22 20.15
C TYR A 203 0.47 -16.87 19.35
N PHE A 204 -0.65 -17.56 19.57
CA PHE A 204 -1.91 -17.26 18.87
C PHE A 204 -2.46 -15.88 19.20
N LEU A 205 -2.33 -15.42 20.44
CA LEU A 205 -2.79 -14.09 20.81
C LEU A 205 -1.93 -13.00 20.16
N THR A 206 -0.62 -13.23 20.02
CA THR A 206 0.28 -12.33 19.26
C THR A 206 -0.12 -12.27 17.80
N SER A 207 -0.44 -13.40 17.15
CA SER A 207 -0.88 -13.39 15.75
C SER A 207 -2.22 -12.65 15.57
N ILE A 208 -3.14 -12.79 16.53
CA ILE A 208 -4.41 -12.03 16.53
C ILE A 208 -4.18 -10.53 16.72
N ILE A 209 -3.29 -10.14 17.64
CA ILE A 209 -2.91 -8.73 17.85
C ILE A 209 -2.33 -8.13 16.56
N ILE A 210 -1.42 -8.84 15.90
CA ILE A 210 -0.85 -8.41 14.62
C ILE A 210 -1.93 -8.31 13.54
N TYR A 211 -2.85 -9.27 13.48
CA TYR A 211 -3.95 -9.24 12.52
C TYR A 211 -4.86 -8.02 12.73
N PHE A 212 -5.20 -7.68 13.97
CA PHE A 212 -5.96 -6.47 14.29
C PHE A 212 -5.19 -5.19 13.94
N LEU A 213 -3.87 -5.16 14.17
CA LEU A 213 -3.01 -4.06 13.74
C LEU A 213 -3.09 -3.84 12.22
N ILE A 214 -3.00 -4.90 11.42
CA ILE A 214 -3.09 -4.78 9.95
C ILE A 214 -4.48 -4.29 9.52
N ASN A 215 -5.55 -4.78 10.14
CA ASN A 215 -6.91 -4.31 9.86
C ASN A 215 -7.07 -2.79 10.12
N ILE A 216 -6.46 -2.27 11.19
CA ILE A 216 -6.50 -0.84 11.49
C ILE A 216 -5.71 -0.04 10.45
N LYS A 217 -4.49 -0.49 10.15
CA LYS A 217 -3.54 0.27 9.31
C LYS A 217 -3.86 0.22 7.82
N VAL A 218 -4.24 -0.95 7.30
CA VAL A 218 -4.46 -1.16 5.86
C VAL A 218 -5.79 -1.90 5.62
N PRO A 219 -6.93 -1.20 5.69
CA PRO A 219 -8.24 -1.81 5.43
C PRO A 219 -8.36 -2.50 4.07
N ILE A 220 -7.70 -1.97 3.02
CA ILE A 220 -7.83 -2.46 1.64
C ILE A 220 -7.25 -3.86 1.41
N VAL A 221 -6.37 -4.34 2.29
CA VAL A 221 -5.82 -5.72 2.25
C VAL A 221 -6.53 -6.65 3.24
N THR A 222 -7.61 -6.20 3.89
CA THR A 222 -8.31 -6.95 4.95
C THR A 222 -9.84 -6.89 4.78
N PHE A 223 -10.54 -6.06 5.55
CA PHE A 223 -12.00 -6.00 5.54
C PHE A 223 -12.60 -5.20 4.36
N LYS A 224 -11.75 -4.44 3.66
CA LYS A 224 -12.02 -3.82 2.35
C LYS A 224 -11.17 -4.47 1.25
N ALA A 225 -10.91 -5.77 1.36
CA ALA A 225 -10.16 -6.54 0.36
C ALA A 225 -10.61 -6.22 -1.07
N GLU A 226 -9.71 -5.60 -1.82
CA GLU A 226 -9.82 -5.45 -3.27
C GLU A 226 -8.83 -6.40 -3.96
N PRO A 227 -9.20 -6.97 -5.12
CA PRO A 227 -8.29 -7.81 -5.87
C PRO A 227 -7.11 -7.02 -6.43
N TYR A 228 -5.91 -7.62 -6.34
CA TYR A 228 -4.67 -7.03 -6.84
C TYR A 228 -3.91 -8.02 -7.72
N GLY A 229 -3.49 -7.55 -8.90
CA GLY A 229 -2.62 -8.28 -9.81
C GLY A 229 -3.05 -9.73 -10.04
N GLU A 230 -2.15 -10.65 -9.72
CA GLU A 230 -2.21 -12.07 -10.04
C GLU A 230 -3.32 -12.80 -9.28
N VAL A 231 -3.90 -12.20 -8.24
CA VAL A 231 -5.08 -12.75 -7.54
C VAL A 231 -6.23 -13.00 -8.52
N ILE A 232 -6.47 -12.08 -9.47
CA ILE A 232 -7.53 -12.25 -10.48
C ILE A 232 -7.01 -13.07 -11.65
N THR A 233 -5.88 -12.65 -12.23
CA THR A 233 -5.42 -13.18 -13.53
C THR A 233 -4.94 -14.61 -13.43
N ASN A 234 -4.29 -14.96 -12.32
CA ASN A 234 -3.59 -16.23 -12.18
C ASN A 234 -4.31 -17.16 -11.22
N PHE A 235 -4.73 -16.68 -10.04
CA PHE A 235 -5.37 -17.55 -9.06
C PHE A 235 -6.87 -17.74 -9.35
N LEU A 236 -7.65 -16.66 -9.44
CA LEU A 236 -9.10 -16.76 -9.61
C LEU A 236 -9.49 -17.29 -10.99
N PHE A 237 -9.03 -16.64 -12.06
CA PHE A 237 -9.42 -16.99 -13.44
C PHE A 237 -9.12 -18.46 -13.76
N TYR A 238 -7.88 -18.89 -13.53
CA TYR A 238 -7.53 -20.29 -13.79
C TYR A 238 -8.19 -21.24 -12.79
N GLY A 239 -8.34 -20.83 -11.52
CA GLY A 239 -8.99 -21.65 -10.49
C GLY A 239 -10.45 -21.96 -10.80
N LEU A 240 -11.11 -21.10 -11.58
CA LEU A 240 -12.47 -21.30 -12.08
C LEU A 240 -12.52 -22.04 -13.42
N SER A 241 -11.52 -21.86 -14.29
CA SER A 241 -11.55 -22.38 -15.67
C SER A 241 -10.84 -23.72 -15.88
N LYS A 242 -9.93 -24.13 -14.98
CA LYS A 242 -9.17 -25.38 -15.10
C LYS A 242 -9.45 -26.36 -13.98
N ASN A 243 -9.21 -27.64 -14.26
CA ASN A 243 -9.24 -28.70 -13.26
C ASN A 243 -8.08 -28.54 -12.25
N PHE A 244 -8.22 -29.19 -11.09
CA PHE A 244 -7.30 -29.01 -9.96
C PHE A 244 -5.84 -29.34 -10.29
N LEU A 245 -5.61 -30.46 -10.99
CA LEU A 245 -4.25 -30.90 -11.35
C LEU A 245 -3.60 -29.94 -12.33
N ASP A 246 -4.32 -29.55 -13.38
CA ASP A 246 -3.83 -28.59 -14.38
C ASP A 246 -3.50 -27.24 -13.75
N ASN A 247 -4.30 -26.83 -12.76
CA ASN A 247 -4.12 -25.56 -12.09
C ASN A 247 -2.87 -25.51 -11.20
N ILE A 248 -2.50 -26.64 -10.58
CA ILE A 248 -1.33 -26.71 -9.72
C ILE A 248 -0.08 -26.26 -10.47
N PHE A 249 0.13 -26.73 -11.70
CA PHE A 249 1.35 -26.48 -12.47
C PHE A 249 1.35 -25.15 -13.24
N ILE A 250 0.37 -24.27 -13.03
CA ILE A 250 0.36 -22.97 -13.70
C ILE A 250 1.43 -22.05 -13.09
N PRO A 251 2.40 -21.57 -13.89
CA PRO A 251 3.42 -20.66 -13.43
C PRO A 251 2.84 -19.29 -13.07
N ASP A 252 3.53 -18.56 -12.21
CA ASP A 252 3.28 -17.15 -11.94
C ASP A 252 4.55 -16.36 -12.24
N ALA A 253 4.51 -15.44 -13.20
CA ALA A 253 5.71 -14.77 -13.72
C ALA A 253 6.91 -15.72 -13.99
N GLY A 254 6.62 -16.96 -14.43
CA GLY A 254 7.59 -18.02 -14.71
C GLY A 254 7.97 -18.93 -13.52
N TYR A 255 7.71 -18.53 -12.27
CA TYR A 255 8.04 -19.35 -11.09
C TYR A 255 6.86 -20.22 -10.63
N PHE A 256 7.09 -21.24 -9.79
CA PHE A 256 6.03 -22.12 -9.28
C PHE A 256 5.40 -21.55 -8.00
N PRO A 257 4.12 -21.09 -7.97
CA PRO A 257 3.51 -20.49 -6.77
C PRO A 257 2.79 -21.51 -5.85
N LEU A 258 3.38 -22.68 -5.57
CA LEU A 258 2.65 -23.87 -5.06
C LEU A 258 1.84 -23.66 -3.76
N PHE A 259 2.41 -23.04 -2.73
CA PHE A 259 1.79 -22.89 -1.41
C PHE A 259 0.50 -22.05 -1.48
N GLN A 260 0.61 -20.86 -2.06
CA GLN A 260 -0.52 -19.97 -2.29
C GLN A 260 -1.51 -20.54 -3.32
N ARG A 261 -1.04 -21.30 -4.32
CA ARG A 261 -1.89 -22.01 -5.29
C ARG A 261 -2.81 -23.03 -4.62
N ILE A 262 -2.27 -23.88 -3.74
CA ILE A 262 -3.07 -24.90 -3.02
C ILE A 262 -4.13 -24.22 -2.16
N ILE A 263 -3.75 -23.17 -1.42
CA ILE A 263 -4.68 -22.41 -0.58
C ILE A 263 -5.80 -21.78 -1.45
N ALA A 264 -5.43 -21.12 -2.55
CA ALA A 264 -6.39 -20.51 -3.47
C ALA A 264 -7.36 -21.53 -4.03
N LEU A 265 -6.86 -22.67 -4.52
CA LEU A 265 -7.69 -23.72 -5.11
C LEU A 265 -8.70 -24.30 -4.13
N ILE A 266 -8.30 -24.52 -2.88
CA ILE A 266 -9.22 -24.97 -1.82
C ILE A 266 -10.33 -23.94 -1.62
N ILE A 267 -9.98 -22.66 -1.47
CA ILE A 267 -10.94 -21.59 -1.23
C ILE A 267 -11.88 -21.40 -2.42
N ILE A 268 -11.34 -21.32 -3.63
CA ILE A 268 -12.12 -21.14 -4.86
C ILE A 268 -13.09 -22.30 -5.02
N LYS A 269 -12.66 -23.55 -4.81
CA LYS A 269 -13.56 -24.70 -4.90
C LYS A 269 -14.69 -24.68 -3.87
N LEU A 270 -14.40 -24.29 -2.63
CA LEU A 270 -15.40 -24.21 -1.56
C LEU A 270 -16.37 -23.04 -1.75
N PHE A 271 -15.93 -21.92 -2.33
CA PHE A 271 -16.68 -20.66 -2.37
C PHE A 271 -16.97 -20.13 -3.79
N LYS A 272 -16.81 -20.93 -4.85
CA LYS A 272 -16.99 -20.51 -6.25
C LYS A 272 -18.30 -19.80 -6.56
N SER A 273 -19.38 -20.08 -5.82
CA SER A 273 -20.69 -19.43 -5.98
C SER A 273 -20.70 -17.96 -5.56
N ASN A 274 -19.74 -17.52 -4.75
CA ASN A 274 -19.65 -16.16 -4.24
C ASN A 274 -18.23 -15.61 -4.37
N LEU A 275 -17.89 -15.12 -5.58
CA LEU A 275 -16.56 -14.60 -5.89
C LEU A 275 -16.12 -13.41 -5.03
N LYS A 276 -17.08 -12.63 -4.50
CA LYS A 276 -16.81 -11.61 -3.51
C LYS A 276 -16.24 -12.21 -2.23
N LEU A 277 -16.90 -13.25 -1.71
CA LEU A 277 -16.43 -13.96 -0.52
C LEU A 277 -15.12 -14.70 -0.77
N THR A 278 -14.94 -15.30 -1.95
CA THR A 278 -13.70 -15.98 -2.35
C THR A 278 -12.48 -15.08 -2.23
N ILE A 279 -12.50 -13.89 -2.85
CA ILE A 279 -11.39 -12.94 -2.78
C ILE A 279 -11.16 -12.47 -1.33
N PHE A 280 -12.24 -12.18 -0.60
CA PHE A 280 -12.16 -11.78 0.80
C PHE A 280 -11.47 -12.83 1.68
N ILE A 281 -11.85 -14.12 1.53
CA ILE A 281 -11.29 -15.22 2.31
C ILE A 281 -9.84 -15.48 1.90
N MET A 282 -9.52 -15.53 0.61
CA MET A 282 -8.15 -15.67 0.11
C MET A 282 -7.25 -14.60 0.75
N GLN A 283 -7.66 -13.34 0.63
CA GLN A 283 -6.89 -12.22 1.13
C GLN A 283 -6.69 -12.28 2.65
N ASN A 284 -7.72 -12.58 3.44
CA ASN A 284 -7.60 -12.65 4.90
C ASN A 284 -6.83 -13.88 5.40
N ILE A 285 -6.93 -15.03 4.73
CA ILE A 285 -6.08 -16.20 5.03
C ILE A 285 -4.62 -15.88 4.73
N GLY A 286 -4.36 -15.15 3.64
CA GLY A 286 -3.03 -14.68 3.30
C GLY A 286 -2.42 -13.80 4.40
N VAL A 287 -3.14 -12.74 4.80
CA VAL A 287 -2.72 -11.83 5.87
C VAL A 287 -2.53 -12.58 7.21
N TYR A 288 -3.44 -13.49 7.55
CA TYR A 288 -3.31 -14.27 8.78
C TYR A 288 -2.10 -15.22 8.74
N SER A 289 -1.74 -15.75 7.57
CA SER A 289 -0.52 -16.55 7.39
C SER A 289 0.74 -15.75 7.71
N ILE A 290 0.81 -14.48 7.30
CA ILE A 290 1.89 -13.56 7.68
C ILE A 290 1.93 -13.41 9.22
N CYS A 291 0.76 -13.17 9.84
CA CYS A 291 0.66 -13.01 11.29
C CYS A 291 1.19 -14.25 12.05
N LEU A 292 0.87 -15.45 11.56
CA LEU A 292 1.34 -16.71 12.13
C LEU A 292 2.86 -16.88 11.98
N MET A 293 3.43 -16.58 10.81
CA MET A 293 4.87 -16.67 10.56
C MET A 293 5.66 -15.68 11.42
N SER A 294 5.22 -14.42 11.51
CA SER A 294 5.90 -13.37 12.27
C SER A 294 5.81 -13.59 13.78
N SER A 295 4.75 -14.24 14.26
CA SER A 295 4.55 -14.52 15.70
C SER A 295 5.45 -15.63 16.23
N ILE A 296 6.12 -16.43 15.40
CA ILE A 296 6.90 -17.61 15.83
C ILE A 296 7.90 -17.27 16.94
N PHE A 297 8.50 -16.07 16.90
CA PHE A 297 9.55 -15.65 17.82
C PHE A 297 9.10 -15.53 19.30
N VAL A 298 7.80 -15.38 19.56
CA VAL A 298 7.28 -15.31 20.95
C VAL A 298 7.25 -16.68 21.64
N LEU A 299 7.42 -17.78 20.90
CA LEU A 299 7.46 -19.12 21.47
C LEU A 299 8.63 -19.31 22.43
N ARG A 300 8.44 -20.14 23.46
CA ARG A 300 9.45 -20.43 24.50
C ARG A 300 10.80 -20.89 23.96
N ASN A 301 10.82 -21.50 22.77
CA ASN A 301 12.03 -21.98 22.11
C ASN A 301 13.03 -20.86 21.83
N TYR A 302 12.55 -19.62 21.73
CA TYR A 302 13.35 -18.43 21.41
C TYR A 302 13.72 -17.58 22.64
N ARG A 303 13.38 -18.01 23.86
CA ARG A 303 13.65 -17.25 25.10
C ARG A 303 15.12 -16.86 25.33
N LYS A 304 16.05 -17.57 24.68
CA LYS A 304 17.50 -17.29 24.78
C LYS A 304 17.92 -16.01 24.03
N TYR A 305 17.10 -15.54 23.08
CA TYR A 305 17.40 -14.38 22.23
C TYR A 305 16.93 -13.04 22.81
N GLY A 306 16.11 -13.05 23.87
CA GLY A 306 15.60 -11.85 24.51
C GLY A 306 14.42 -12.15 25.43
N ASP A 307 14.00 -11.16 26.21
CA ASP A 307 12.79 -11.29 27.02
C ASP A 307 11.52 -11.30 26.15
N LEU A 308 10.38 -11.61 26.74
CA LEU A 308 9.13 -11.72 25.98
C LEU A 308 8.70 -10.38 25.36
N LEU A 309 9.00 -9.25 25.99
CA LEU A 309 8.67 -7.93 25.43
C LEU A 309 9.46 -7.68 24.15
N PHE A 310 10.77 -7.93 24.16
CA PHE A 310 11.61 -7.82 22.96
C PHE A 310 11.13 -8.76 21.85
N ARG A 311 10.85 -10.02 22.20
CA ARG A 311 10.37 -11.01 21.22
C ARG A 311 9.00 -10.65 20.63
N PHE A 312 8.10 -10.11 21.45
CA PHE A 312 6.81 -9.59 21.02
C PHE A 312 6.96 -8.36 20.11
N CYS A 313 7.84 -7.41 20.48
CA CYS A 313 8.15 -6.25 19.65
C CYS A 313 8.64 -6.66 18.26
N ILE A 314 9.63 -7.56 18.18
CA ILE A 314 10.13 -8.08 16.91
C ILE A 314 9.01 -8.77 16.11
N ALA A 315 8.15 -9.56 16.75
CA ALA A 315 7.02 -10.19 16.07
C ALA A 315 6.04 -9.15 15.49
N VAL A 316 5.73 -8.10 16.25
CA VAL A 316 4.88 -6.99 15.78
C VAL A 316 5.53 -6.24 14.62
N ILE A 317 6.84 -5.98 14.67
CA ILE A 317 7.57 -5.35 13.56
C ILE A 317 7.50 -6.23 12.31
N LEU A 318 7.86 -7.51 12.44
CA LEU A 318 7.93 -8.47 11.33
C LEU A 318 6.57 -8.81 10.72
N GLY A 319 5.43 -8.48 11.35
CA GLY A 319 4.10 -8.82 10.83
C GLY A 319 3.14 -7.63 10.70
N GLY A 320 3.18 -6.68 11.63
CA GLY A 320 2.31 -5.50 11.68
C GLY A 320 3.02 -4.19 11.29
N GLY A 321 4.33 -4.26 11.04
CA GLY A 321 5.11 -3.17 10.45
C GLY A 321 4.78 -3.03 8.97
N VAL A 322 3.64 -2.42 8.65
CA VAL A 322 3.20 -2.09 7.28
C VAL A 322 4.23 -1.24 6.52
N THR A 323 5.19 -0.68 7.25
CA THR A 323 6.24 0.21 6.78
C THR A 323 7.60 -0.52 6.66
N LEU A 324 7.64 -1.84 6.93
CA LEU A 324 8.82 -2.68 6.67
C LEU A 324 9.36 -2.44 5.27
N THR A 325 8.47 -2.41 4.27
CA THR A 325 8.75 -1.87 2.95
C THR A 325 7.87 -0.66 2.69
N SER A 326 8.15 0.11 1.64
CA SER A 326 7.28 1.21 1.22
C SER A 326 6.14 0.70 0.33
N SER A 327 5.75 -0.58 0.42
CA SER A 327 4.73 -1.16 -0.46
C SER A 327 3.81 -2.10 0.32
N ILE A 328 2.52 -1.76 0.33
CA ILE A 328 1.46 -2.62 0.86
C ILE A 328 1.29 -3.93 0.07
N GLU A 329 1.95 -4.07 -1.09
CA GLU A 329 1.79 -5.23 -1.98
C GLU A 329 2.15 -6.56 -1.33
N LEU A 330 3.01 -6.54 -0.31
CA LEU A 330 3.42 -7.73 0.42
C LEU A 330 2.30 -8.40 1.18
N TYR A 331 1.27 -7.63 1.52
CA TYR A 331 0.11 -8.12 2.25
C TYR A 331 -0.95 -8.71 1.31
N TYR A 332 -0.85 -8.52 -0.01
CA TYR A 332 -1.74 -9.20 -0.96
C TYR A 332 -1.43 -10.70 -1.04
N PHE A 333 -2.48 -11.48 -1.24
CA PHE A 333 -2.46 -12.94 -1.19
C PHE A 333 -1.33 -13.59 -2.02
N PHE A 334 -1.05 -13.11 -3.23
CA PHE A 334 -0.04 -13.69 -4.11
C PHE A 334 1.42 -13.43 -3.65
N ASN A 335 1.65 -12.55 -2.67
CA ASN A 335 2.96 -12.17 -2.17
C ASN A 335 3.25 -12.64 -0.73
N ILE A 336 2.28 -13.25 -0.04
CA ILE A 336 2.41 -13.66 1.36
C ILE A 336 3.62 -14.59 1.59
N THR A 337 4.01 -15.34 0.57
CA THR A 337 5.14 -16.27 0.57
C THR A 337 6.50 -15.58 0.73
N TYR A 338 6.62 -14.28 0.44
CA TYR A 338 7.82 -13.51 0.78
C TYR A 338 8.11 -13.53 2.29
N TYR A 339 7.06 -13.48 3.14
CA TYR A 339 7.22 -13.60 4.59
C TYR A 339 7.66 -15.00 5.06
N GLY A 340 7.69 -15.98 4.16
CA GLY A 340 8.26 -17.30 4.43
C GLY A 340 9.71 -17.24 4.90
N ILE A 341 10.48 -16.22 4.51
CA ILE A 341 11.85 -16.02 4.99
C ILE A 341 11.92 -15.80 6.52
N VAL A 342 10.90 -15.18 7.12
CA VAL A 342 10.77 -15.04 8.58
C VAL A 342 10.66 -16.42 9.23
N ALA A 343 9.77 -17.25 8.69
CA ALA A 343 9.57 -18.61 9.20
C ALA A 343 10.83 -19.46 9.03
N LEU A 344 11.48 -19.43 7.86
CA LEU A 344 12.72 -20.17 7.61
C LEU A 344 13.83 -19.74 8.56
N PHE A 345 14.01 -18.44 8.80
CA PHE A 345 14.97 -17.93 9.76
C PHE A 345 14.70 -18.51 11.16
N PHE A 346 13.48 -18.39 11.69
CA PHE A 346 13.18 -18.88 13.03
C PHE A 346 13.19 -20.42 13.13
N ILE A 347 12.78 -21.14 12.09
CA ILE A 347 12.89 -22.61 12.03
C ILE A 347 14.35 -23.03 12.05
N SER A 348 15.22 -22.32 11.32
CA SER A 348 16.66 -22.61 11.31
C SER A 348 17.28 -22.52 12.70
N LEU A 349 16.77 -21.68 13.60
CA LEU A 349 17.27 -21.52 14.98
C LEU A 349 16.75 -22.59 15.96
N LEU A 350 15.81 -23.44 15.57
CA LEU A 350 15.30 -24.51 16.41
C LEU A 350 16.36 -25.58 16.67
N ASN A 351 16.19 -26.27 17.80
CA ASN A 351 16.88 -27.53 18.07
C ASN A 351 15.97 -28.67 17.62
N PHE A 352 16.25 -29.25 16.45
CA PHE A 352 15.44 -30.30 15.85
C PHE A 352 15.45 -31.61 16.64
N GLU A 353 16.46 -31.87 17.46
CA GLU A 353 16.46 -33.07 18.31
C GLU A 353 15.41 -33.04 19.40
N LYS A 354 14.98 -31.85 19.83
CA LYS A 354 13.92 -31.69 20.84
C LYS A 354 12.51 -31.70 20.26
N LEU A 355 12.36 -31.83 18.94
CA LEU A 355 11.05 -31.86 18.28
C LEU A 355 10.49 -33.28 18.24
N LYS A 356 9.18 -33.40 18.49
CA LYS A 356 8.43 -34.63 18.23
C LYS A 356 8.46 -34.97 16.75
N LYS A 357 8.51 -36.25 16.40
CA LYS A 357 8.58 -36.76 15.01
C LYS A 357 7.53 -36.10 14.10
N ASN A 358 6.26 -36.11 14.49
CA ASN A 358 5.16 -35.56 13.68
C ASN A 358 5.29 -34.04 13.48
N SER A 359 5.68 -33.31 14.52
CA SER A 359 5.91 -31.86 14.43
C SER A 359 7.08 -31.54 13.51
N TYR A 360 8.15 -32.34 13.55
CA TYR A 360 9.30 -32.19 12.67
C TYR A 360 8.90 -32.46 11.21
N ILE A 361 8.16 -33.53 10.91
CA ILE A 361 7.70 -33.86 9.55
C ILE A 361 6.81 -32.74 9.00
N LEU A 362 5.83 -32.25 9.78
CA LEU A 362 4.96 -31.15 9.36
C LEU A 362 5.75 -29.86 9.06
N LEU A 363 6.77 -29.55 9.88
CA LEU A 363 7.67 -28.42 9.62
C LEU A 363 8.47 -28.61 8.33
N MET A 364 8.95 -29.83 8.05
CA MET A 364 9.71 -30.12 6.84
C MET A 364 8.86 -29.97 5.57
N ILE A 365 7.60 -30.44 5.62
CA ILE A 365 6.61 -30.24 4.55
C ILE A 365 6.36 -28.74 4.33
N PHE A 366 6.16 -27.98 5.41
CA PHE A 366 5.96 -26.54 5.35
C PHE A 366 7.17 -25.79 4.75
N VAL A 367 8.39 -26.17 5.14
CA VAL A 367 9.64 -25.62 4.58
C VAL A 367 9.72 -25.87 3.08
N PHE A 368 9.39 -27.09 2.63
CA PHE A 368 9.35 -27.41 1.20
C PHE A 368 8.38 -26.49 0.45
N PHE A 369 7.14 -26.38 0.94
CA PHE A 369 6.11 -25.55 0.31
C PHE A 369 6.48 -24.06 0.26
N ILE A 370 7.09 -23.50 1.31
CA ILE A 370 7.53 -22.10 1.28
C ILE A 370 8.59 -21.89 0.20
N ASN A 371 9.67 -22.68 0.23
CA ASN A 371 10.83 -22.44 -0.64
C ASN A 371 10.49 -22.59 -2.12
N ILE A 372 9.65 -23.55 -2.48
CA ILE A 372 9.24 -23.73 -3.87
C ILE A 372 8.33 -22.59 -4.36
N SER A 373 7.69 -21.81 -3.48
CA SER A 373 6.58 -20.93 -3.87
C SER A 373 6.94 -19.53 -4.37
N LYS A 374 8.22 -19.14 -4.30
CA LYS A 374 8.73 -17.87 -4.85
C LYS A 374 10.14 -18.05 -5.35
N LEU A 375 10.48 -17.39 -6.45
CA LEU A 375 11.82 -17.46 -7.03
C LEU A 375 12.92 -16.96 -6.08
N TYR A 376 12.62 -15.98 -5.22
CA TYR A 376 13.61 -15.35 -4.33
C TYR A 376 14.30 -16.32 -3.36
N PHE A 377 13.68 -17.45 -3.03
CA PHE A 377 14.30 -18.47 -2.18
C PHE A 377 15.50 -19.15 -2.85
N VAL A 378 15.66 -19.05 -4.18
CA VAL A 378 16.80 -19.60 -4.93
C VAL A 378 18.14 -19.04 -4.43
N VAL A 379 18.16 -17.84 -3.84
CA VAL A 379 19.34 -17.28 -3.17
C VAL A 379 19.91 -18.23 -2.10
N LEU A 380 19.06 -19.05 -1.46
CA LEU A 380 19.50 -20.03 -0.46
C LEU A 380 20.20 -21.25 -1.05
N PHE A 381 20.03 -21.55 -2.34
CA PHE A 381 20.58 -22.76 -2.98
C PHE A 381 22.12 -22.85 -2.85
N PRO A 382 22.92 -21.89 -3.36
CA PRO A 382 24.38 -21.96 -3.24
C PRO A 382 24.84 -21.90 -1.77
N LEU A 383 24.14 -21.15 -0.92
CA LEU A 383 24.50 -20.98 0.49
C LEU A 383 24.34 -22.28 1.26
N VAL A 384 23.22 -22.97 1.07
CA VAL A 384 22.94 -24.26 1.71
C VAL A 384 23.86 -25.35 1.20
N LEU A 385 24.17 -25.36 -0.10
CA LEU A 385 25.13 -26.30 -0.68
C LEU A 385 26.52 -26.15 -0.04
N ILE A 386 27.03 -24.92 0.08
CA ILE A 386 28.31 -24.64 0.74
C ILE A 386 28.28 -25.09 2.21
N VAL A 387 27.21 -24.80 2.94
CA VAL A 387 27.07 -25.23 4.35
C VAL A 387 27.10 -26.76 4.46
N LEU A 388 26.38 -27.47 3.59
CA LEU A 388 26.38 -28.92 3.56
C LEU A 388 27.77 -29.47 3.25
N ILE A 389 28.48 -28.94 2.26
CA ILE A 389 29.83 -29.41 1.89
C ILE A 389 30.84 -29.15 3.02
N VAL A 390 30.90 -27.92 3.54
CA VAL A 390 31.91 -27.51 4.53
C VAL A 390 31.64 -28.11 5.92
N PHE A 391 30.37 -28.22 6.32
CA PHE A 391 29.99 -28.63 7.67
C PHE A 391 29.31 -30.00 7.73
N TRP A 392 29.33 -30.81 6.66
CA TRP A 392 28.64 -32.11 6.58
C TRP A 392 28.78 -32.94 7.86
N LYS A 393 30.03 -33.17 8.29
CA LYS A 393 30.36 -33.99 9.47
C LYS A 393 29.94 -33.37 10.81
N LYS A 394 29.70 -32.05 10.85
CA LYS A 394 29.34 -31.30 12.08
C LYS A 394 27.84 -31.06 12.25
N ILE A 395 27.05 -31.22 11.18
CA ILE A 395 25.60 -31.01 11.18
C ILE A 395 24.88 -32.31 11.57
N LEU A 396 23.87 -32.21 12.44
CA LEU A 396 23.04 -33.34 12.88
C LEU A 396 22.14 -33.86 11.75
N LEU A 397 21.73 -35.14 11.78
CA LEU A 397 20.93 -35.74 10.71
C LEU A 397 19.66 -34.95 10.38
N LYS A 398 18.87 -34.55 11.40
CA LYS A 398 17.67 -33.73 11.18
C LYS A 398 17.99 -32.35 10.59
N GLU A 399 19.13 -31.77 10.94
CA GLU A 399 19.56 -30.51 10.33
C GLU A 399 20.01 -30.70 8.88
N ARG A 400 20.66 -31.82 8.55
CA ARG A 400 20.99 -32.18 7.15
C ARG A 400 19.74 -32.35 6.32
N ILE A 401 18.71 -33.05 6.83
CA ILE A 401 17.43 -33.21 6.13
C ILE A 401 16.76 -31.86 5.88
N TYR A 402 16.71 -30.97 6.88
CA TYR A 402 16.19 -29.62 6.69
C TYR A 402 16.90 -28.84 5.57
N LEU A 403 18.24 -28.87 5.56
CA LEU A 403 19.04 -28.23 4.52
C LEU A 403 18.83 -28.89 3.13
N LEU A 404 18.77 -30.22 3.07
CA LEU A 404 18.48 -30.96 1.83
C LEU A 404 17.10 -30.60 1.25
N ILE A 405 16.08 -30.41 2.09
CA ILE A 405 14.75 -29.99 1.63
C ILE A 405 14.80 -28.60 1.00
N ILE A 406 15.50 -27.65 1.63
CA ILE A 406 15.72 -26.31 1.05
C ILE A 406 16.43 -26.45 -0.30
N LEU A 407 17.47 -27.27 -0.38
CA LEU A 407 18.22 -27.48 -1.62
C LEU A 407 17.36 -28.09 -2.73
N ILE A 408 16.60 -29.15 -2.44
CA ILE A 408 15.71 -29.83 -3.39
C ILE A 408 14.60 -28.88 -3.88
N SER A 409 13.91 -28.20 -2.96
CA SER A 409 12.83 -27.27 -3.32
C SER A 409 13.30 -26.14 -4.23
N ASN A 410 14.47 -25.56 -3.96
CA ASN A 410 15.05 -24.52 -4.80
C ASN A 410 15.57 -25.06 -6.14
N PHE A 411 16.11 -26.28 -6.17
CA PHE A 411 16.49 -26.94 -7.42
C PHE A 411 15.28 -27.19 -8.33
N VAL A 412 14.18 -27.70 -7.77
CA VAL A 412 12.91 -27.86 -8.49
C VAL A 412 12.42 -26.51 -8.99
N GLN A 413 12.53 -25.45 -8.19
CA GLN A 413 12.12 -24.11 -8.61
C GLN A 413 12.95 -23.56 -9.77
N ILE A 414 14.27 -23.76 -9.76
CA ILE A 414 15.16 -23.39 -10.87
C ILE A 414 14.75 -24.13 -12.15
N ILE A 415 14.55 -25.45 -12.05
CA ILE A 415 14.13 -26.28 -13.18
C ILE A 415 12.78 -25.80 -13.72
N PHE A 416 11.79 -25.63 -12.84
CA PHE A 416 10.46 -25.19 -13.22
C PHE A 416 10.51 -23.84 -13.93
N THR A 417 11.27 -22.89 -13.40
CA THR A 417 11.44 -21.56 -13.99
C THR A 417 12.09 -21.64 -15.37
N LYS A 418 13.10 -22.50 -15.54
CA LYS A 418 13.77 -22.72 -16.83
C LYS A 418 12.83 -23.29 -17.90
N PHE A 419 11.94 -24.20 -17.53
CA PHE A 419 10.99 -24.81 -18.47
C PHE A 419 9.79 -23.90 -18.80
N HIS A 420 9.43 -22.98 -17.91
CA HIS A 420 8.26 -22.10 -18.07
C HIS A 420 8.63 -20.66 -18.42
N SER A 421 9.91 -20.35 -18.57
CA SER A 421 10.38 -19.11 -19.18
C SER A 421 10.25 -19.21 -20.71
N ASN A 422 9.01 -19.14 -21.22
CA ASN A 422 8.69 -19.11 -22.66
C ASN A 422 9.20 -17.83 -23.34
N GLY A 423 10.52 -17.63 -23.43
CA GLY A 423 11.13 -16.46 -24.10
C GLY A 423 10.86 -15.09 -23.46
N LYS A 424 10.05 -15.02 -22.38
CA LYS A 424 9.65 -13.79 -21.68
C LYS A 424 9.92 -13.82 -20.17
N GLY A 425 10.59 -14.85 -19.67
CA GLY A 425 10.94 -14.98 -18.26
C GLY A 425 12.24 -14.24 -17.94
N LEU A 426 12.46 -13.98 -16.65
CA LEU A 426 13.63 -13.34 -15.99
C LEU A 426 15.05 -13.66 -16.50
N PHE A 427 15.21 -14.67 -17.34
CA PHE A 427 16.47 -15.13 -17.92
C PHE A 427 16.60 -14.84 -19.43
N THR A 428 15.66 -14.10 -20.04
CA THR A 428 15.64 -13.85 -21.50
C THR A 428 16.16 -12.48 -21.89
N THR A 429 16.39 -11.57 -20.94
CA THR A 429 17.27 -10.44 -21.19
C THR A 429 18.68 -10.98 -21.29
N ASN A 430 19.41 -10.67 -22.38
CA ASN A 430 20.85 -10.90 -22.42
C ASN A 430 21.43 -10.33 -21.13
N ILE A 431 21.84 -11.22 -20.22
CA ILE A 431 22.43 -10.82 -18.95
C ILE A 431 23.74 -10.18 -19.35
N ASP A 432 23.77 -8.86 -19.32
CA ASP A 432 25.01 -8.14 -19.55
C ASP A 432 25.86 -8.32 -18.30
N TYR A 433 26.63 -9.41 -18.26
CA TYR A 433 27.49 -9.74 -17.13
C TYR A 433 28.50 -8.62 -16.84
N LEU A 434 28.80 -7.76 -17.83
CA LEU A 434 29.64 -6.56 -17.67
C LEU A 434 28.97 -5.46 -16.85
N SER A 435 27.64 -5.45 -16.72
CA SER A 435 26.90 -4.47 -15.89
C SER A 435 26.91 -4.80 -14.38
N ILE A 436 27.39 -5.98 -13.99
CA ILE A 436 27.48 -6.42 -12.59
C ILE A 436 28.75 -5.83 -11.96
N ASN A 437 28.65 -4.58 -11.49
CA ASN A 437 29.71 -3.97 -10.69
C ASN A 437 29.52 -4.31 -9.20
N LEU A 438 30.52 -4.92 -8.56
CA LEU A 438 30.58 -5.19 -7.12
C LEU A 438 30.28 -3.93 -6.29
N GLU A 439 30.69 -2.76 -6.80
CA GLU A 439 30.39 -1.45 -6.24
C GLU A 439 28.88 -1.21 -6.11
N LYS A 440 28.08 -1.57 -7.11
CA LYS A 440 26.62 -1.40 -7.08
C LYS A 440 25.97 -2.26 -6.00
N ILE A 441 26.44 -3.50 -5.83
CA ILE A 441 25.95 -4.41 -4.78
C ILE A 441 26.27 -3.83 -3.39
N ILE A 442 27.49 -3.34 -3.20
CA ILE A 442 27.92 -2.70 -1.95
C ILE A 442 27.10 -1.44 -1.69
N PHE A 443 26.99 -0.54 -2.68
CA PHE A 443 26.21 0.69 -2.59
C PHE A 443 24.77 0.40 -2.18
N LYS A 444 24.07 -0.52 -2.87
CA LYS A 444 22.69 -0.89 -2.52
C LYS A 444 22.60 -1.54 -1.14
N SER A 445 23.58 -2.33 -0.73
CA SER A 445 23.63 -2.90 0.63
C SER A 445 23.69 -1.81 1.70
N VAL A 446 24.49 -0.77 1.45
CA VAL A 446 24.59 0.43 2.29
C VAL A 446 23.29 1.22 2.28
N GLN A 447 22.66 1.44 1.12
CA GLN A 447 21.36 2.11 1.03
C GLN A 447 20.29 1.40 1.89
N TYR A 448 20.25 0.07 1.87
CA TYR A 448 19.32 -0.68 2.73
C TYR A 448 19.69 -0.62 4.21
N LEU A 449 20.97 -0.55 4.55
CA LEU A 449 21.38 -0.31 5.93
C LEU A 449 20.94 1.09 6.39
N ILE A 450 21.10 2.12 5.56
CA ILE A 450 20.60 3.48 5.83
C ILE A 450 19.10 3.42 6.06
N PHE A 451 18.35 2.74 5.19
CA PHE A 451 16.89 2.60 5.32
C PHE A 451 16.45 2.04 6.68
N MET A 452 17.24 1.16 7.32
CA MET A 452 16.89 0.64 8.65
C MET A 452 16.76 1.75 9.71
N PHE A 453 17.47 2.87 9.53
CA PHE A 453 17.51 3.99 10.48
C PHE A 453 16.79 5.23 9.94
N ILE A 454 16.96 5.52 8.65
CA ILE A 454 16.52 6.74 7.98
C ILE A 454 15.61 6.34 6.80
N PRO A 455 14.27 6.37 6.97
CA PRO A 455 13.35 6.02 5.88
C PRO A 455 13.39 6.99 4.71
N GLU A 456 13.68 8.26 4.99
CA GLU A 456 13.64 9.35 4.04
C GLU A 456 14.90 10.18 4.17
N ILE A 457 15.60 10.33 3.05
CA ILE A 457 16.73 11.25 2.93
C ILE A 457 16.24 12.41 2.08
N THR A 458 16.00 13.55 2.72
CA THR A 458 15.64 14.82 2.08
C THR A 458 16.89 15.50 1.49
N LEU A 459 16.68 16.53 0.65
CA LEU A 459 17.77 17.30 0.03
C LEU A 459 18.63 18.06 1.06
N ASP A 460 18.12 18.27 2.28
CA ASP A 460 18.83 18.97 3.36
C ASP A 460 19.96 18.12 3.98
N TYR A 461 19.98 16.82 3.71
CA TYR A 461 21.03 15.94 4.22
C TYR A 461 22.28 15.98 3.34
N ASN A 462 23.45 15.96 3.97
CA ASN A 462 24.70 15.68 3.28
C ASN A 462 24.75 14.20 2.88
N VAL A 463 24.22 13.91 1.68
CA VAL A 463 24.10 12.56 1.11
C VAL A 463 25.43 11.81 1.11
N GLY A 464 26.51 12.47 0.68
CA GLY A 464 27.84 11.87 0.66
C GLY A 464 28.32 11.44 2.04
N PHE A 465 28.14 12.28 3.06
CA PHE A 465 28.50 11.93 4.44
C PHE A 465 27.70 10.73 4.95
N ILE A 466 26.38 10.70 4.72
CA ILE A 466 25.53 9.57 5.13
C ILE A 466 26.01 8.28 4.45
N ASN A 467 26.23 8.30 3.14
CA ASN A 467 26.66 7.13 2.40
C ASN A 467 28.02 6.59 2.90
N ILE A 468 29.00 7.46 3.14
CA ILE A 468 30.32 7.06 3.65
C ILE A 468 30.23 6.52 5.08
N LEU A 469 29.49 7.19 5.96
CA LEU A 469 29.31 6.76 7.36
C LEU A 469 28.69 5.36 7.41
N PHE A 470 27.60 5.15 6.67
CA PHE A 470 26.91 3.86 6.67
C PHE A 470 27.69 2.77 5.94
N PHE A 471 28.53 3.10 4.96
CA PHE A 471 29.50 2.17 4.39
C PHE A 471 30.52 1.68 5.42
N LEU A 472 31.11 2.59 6.21
CA LEU A 472 32.00 2.23 7.30
C LEU A 472 31.30 1.36 8.35
N LEU A 473 30.07 1.72 8.75
CA LEU A 473 29.27 0.91 9.67
C LEU A 473 28.97 -0.49 9.11
N TRP A 474 28.71 -0.60 7.81
CA TRP A 474 28.45 -1.88 7.15
C TRP A 474 29.71 -2.77 7.10
N ILE A 475 30.88 -2.19 6.86
CA ILE A 475 32.17 -2.91 6.96
C ILE A 475 32.42 -3.40 8.40
N ILE A 476 32.24 -2.51 9.39
CA ILE A 476 32.39 -2.85 10.81
C ILE A 476 31.45 -4.00 11.20
N LEU A 477 30.20 -3.96 10.72
CA LEU A 477 29.22 -5.01 10.93
C LEU A 477 29.73 -6.38 10.44
N ILE A 478 30.28 -6.44 9.22
CA ILE A 478 30.84 -7.67 8.65
C ILE A 478 32.01 -8.17 9.50
N PHE A 479 32.95 -7.29 9.86
CA PHE A 479 34.09 -7.66 10.70
C PHE A 479 33.66 -8.22 12.06
N ILE A 480 32.67 -7.60 12.72
CA ILE A 480 32.13 -8.08 13.98
C ILE A 480 31.51 -9.48 13.82
N ILE A 481 30.76 -9.72 12.74
CA ILE A 481 30.14 -11.04 12.50
C ILE A 481 31.21 -12.11 12.27
N LEU A 482 32.22 -11.83 11.44
CA LEU A 482 33.32 -12.75 11.17
C LEU A 482 34.14 -13.03 12.45
N PHE A 483 34.39 -11.98 13.26
CA PHE A 483 35.06 -12.11 14.56
C PHE A 483 34.26 -13.03 15.50
N LEU A 484 32.96 -12.78 15.67
CA LEU A 484 32.10 -13.59 16.53
C LEU A 484 32.00 -15.04 16.04
N PHE A 485 31.93 -15.26 14.74
CA PHE A 485 31.98 -16.60 14.15
C PHE A 485 33.29 -17.33 14.48
N LYS A 486 34.44 -16.67 14.27
CA LYS A 486 35.75 -17.24 14.59
C LYS A 486 35.87 -17.61 16.07
N LYS A 487 35.32 -16.79 16.98
CA LYS A 487 35.42 -16.97 18.44
C LYS A 487 34.39 -17.94 19.03
N LEU A 488 33.15 -17.94 18.55
CA LEU A 488 32.07 -18.75 19.11
C LEU A 488 31.91 -20.10 18.43
N ARG A 489 32.10 -20.15 17.11
CA ARG A 489 31.92 -21.34 16.25
C ARG A 489 30.60 -22.09 16.50
N ASN A 490 29.53 -21.33 16.77
CA ASN A 490 28.19 -21.88 17.01
C ASN A 490 27.29 -21.72 15.78
N LYS A 491 26.16 -22.44 15.79
CA LYS A 491 25.13 -22.39 14.76
C LYS A 491 24.63 -20.97 14.49
N GLU A 492 24.39 -20.19 15.54
CA GLU A 492 23.88 -18.83 15.43
C GLU A 492 24.87 -17.87 14.73
N SER A 493 26.16 -17.99 14.99
CA SER A 493 27.19 -17.19 14.30
C SER A 493 27.36 -17.58 12.84
N LEU A 494 27.17 -18.86 12.48
CA LEU A 494 27.14 -19.30 11.08
C LEU A 494 25.93 -18.71 10.36
N ILE A 495 24.75 -18.74 10.98
CA ILE A 495 23.54 -18.15 10.41
C ILE A 495 23.71 -16.63 10.21
N SER A 496 24.41 -15.93 11.10
CA SER A 496 24.75 -14.51 10.87
C SER A 496 25.56 -14.29 9.59
N ILE A 497 26.52 -15.16 9.27
CA ILE A 497 27.25 -15.08 8.00
C ILE A 497 26.32 -15.35 6.81
N ILE A 498 25.47 -16.38 6.91
CA ILE A 498 24.51 -16.73 5.86
C ILE A 498 23.58 -15.53 5.56
N LEU A 499 23.10 -14.82 6.57
CA LEU A 499 22.24 -13.65 6.38
C LEU A 499 22.92 -12.51 5.61
N ILE A 500 24.23 -12.28 5.78
CA ILE A 500 24.98 -11.33 4.94
C ILE A 500 24.92 -11.76 3.48
N PHE A 501 25.15 -13.05 3.21
CA PHE A 501 25.09 -13.57 1.86
C PHE A 501 23.67 -13.62 1.29
N VAL A 502 22.63 -13.75 2.13
CA VAL A 502 21.23 -13.58 1.70
C VAL A 502 20.99 -12.14 1.25
N ILE A 503 21.51 -11.14 1.98
CA ILE A 503 21.42 -9.72 1.58
C ILE A 503 22.09 -9.51 0.22
N LEU A 504 23.35 -9.92 0.08
CA LEU A 504 24.11 -9.77 -1.15
C LEU A 504 23.49 -10.52 -2.33
N GLY A 505 23.08 -11.78 -2.10
CA GLY A 505 22.46 -12.62 -3.13
C GLY A 505 21.08 -12.12 -3.55
N THR A 506 20.30 -11.52 -2.64
CA THR A 506 19.03 -10.88 -3.01
C THR A 506 19.27 -9.64 -3.86
N ILE A 507 20.24 -8.80 -3.50
CA ILE A 507 20.59 -7.61 -4.29
C ILE A 507 21.07 -8.01 -5.69
N LEU A 508 21.93 -9.03 -5.77
CA LEU A 508 22.39 -9.60 -7.03
C LEU A 508 21.20 -10.11 -7.86
N LEU A 509 20.30 -10.88 -7.25
CA LEU A 509 19.10 -11.36 -7.94
C LEU A 509 18.26 -10.20 -8.45
N ASN A 510 18.06 -9.14 -7.68
CA ASN A 510 17.30 -7.95 -8.11
C ASN A 510 17.95 -7.24 -9.30
N ILE A 511 19.28 -7.05 -9.27
CA ILE A 511 20.05 -6.47 -10.38
C ILE A 511 19.87 -7.31 -11.66
N LEU A 512 19.98 -8.63 -11.55
CA LEU A 512 19.87 -9.57 -12.68
C LEU A 512 18.45 -9.71 -13.22
N SER A 513 17.46 -9.70 -12.33
CA SER A 513 16.06 -9.99 -12.66
C SER A 513 15.32 -8.81 -13.27
N ILE A 514 15.67 -7.60 -12.85
CA ILE A 514 14.80 -6.45 -13.03
C ILE A 514 15.48 -5.38 -13.91
N ASN A 515 16.77 -5.50 -14.27
CA ASN A 515 17.49 -4.55 -15.11
C ASN A 515 17.13 -3.07 -14.80
N ASN A 516 16.72 -2.29 -15.81
CA ASN A 516 16.26 -0.90 -15.66
C ASN A 516 14.80 -0.79 -15.19
N PHE A 517 14.01 -1.88 -15.20
CA PHE A 517 12.69 -1.85 -14.58
C PHE A 517 12.85 -1.51 -13.09
N PHE A 518 11.94 -0.70 -12.54
CA PHE A 518 11.96 -0.32 -11.13
C PHE A 518 13.25 0.35 -10.60
N GLY A 519 14.18 0.78 -11.47
CA GLY A 519 15.38 1.53 -11.09
C GLY A 519 16.44 0.75 -10.31
N TRP A 520 16.53 -0.57 -10.45
CA TRP A 520 17.58 -1.35 -9.74
C TRP A 520 18.96 -1.19 -10.39
N ASN A 521 19.02 -0.97 -11.70
CA ASN A 521 20.25 -0.68 -12.44
C ASN A 521 20.49 0.80 -12.72
N SER A 522 19.76 1.72 -12.08
CA SER A 522 20.06 3.16 -12.13
C SER A 522 21.54 3.46 -11.87
N ASP A 523 22.05 4.49 -12.54
CA ASP A 523 23.37 5.04 -12.26
C ASP A 523 23.37 5.75 -10.90
N PHE A 524 24.50 5.66 -10.20
CA PHE A 524 24.65 6.24 -8.88
C PHE A 524 26.01 6.91 -8.72
N GLN A 525 26.03 7.96 -7.90
CA GLN A 525 27.25 8.62 -7.42
C GLN A 525 27.21 8.64 -5.90
N TRP A 526 28.23 8.07 -5.25
CA TRP A 526 28.32 7.98 -3.78
C TRP A 526 28.08 9.32 -3.07
N MET A 527 28.48 10.44 -3.68
CA MET A 527 28.39 11.76 -3.06
C MET A 527 27.02 12.44 -3.20
N LYS A 528 26.19 12.01 -4.16
CA LYS A 528 24.97 12.75 -4.56
C LYS A 528 23.71 11.89 -4.60
N THR A 529 23.84 10.58 -4.80
CA THR A 529 22.71 9.69 -5.00
C THR A 529 22.28 9.05 -3.68
N THR A 530 20.98 9.11 -3.41
CA THR A 530 20.31 8.19 -2.48
C THR A 530 19.32 7.38 -3.29
N ASP A 531 19.40 6.06 -3.20
CA ASP A 531 18.61 5.19 -4.08
C ASP A 531 18.13 3.93 -3.37
N ILE A 532 17.31 4.19 -2.35
CA ILE A 532 16.58 3.19 -1.58
C ILE A 532 15.38 2.72 -2.42
N THR A 533 15.56 1.65 -3.20
CA THR A 533 14.51 1.01 -4.02
C THR A 533 13.59 0.11 -3.18
N ASN A 534 12.87 0.68 -2.20
CA ASN A 534 12.15 -0.09 -1.18
C ASN A 534 10.82 -0.75 -1.61
N MET A 535 10.87 -1.63 -2.61
CA MET A 535 9.69 -2.37 -3.10
C MET A 535 9.51 -3.72 -2.41
N ARG A 536 8.49 -4.51 -2.80
CA ARG A 536 8.29 -5.88 -2.30
C ARG A 536 9.53 -6.79 -2.35
N HIS A 537 10.44 -6.52 -3.30
CA HIS A 537 11.67 -7.27 -3.53
C HIS A 537 12.79 -6.99 -2.50
N SER A 538 12.65 -5.95 -1.66
CA SER A 538 13.61 -5.62 -0.60
C SER A 538 13.39 -6.41 0.71
N VAL A 539 12.26 -7.12 0.84
CA VAL A 539 11.85 -7.79 2.09
C VAL A 539 12.90 -8.73 2.65
N PHE A 540 13.52 -9.53 1.79
CA PHE A 540 14.56 -10.47 2.21
C PHE A 540 15.76 -9.74 2.83
N ILE A 541 16.12 -8.57 2.29
CA ILE A 541 17.22 -7.74 2.78
C ILE A 541 16.88 -7.16 4.15
N ILE A 542 15.71 -6.52 4.28
CA ILE A 542 15.27 -5.87 5.53
C ILE A 542 15.07 -6.89 6.66
N ILE A 543 14.39 -8.02 6.40
CA ILE A 543 14.23 -9.08 7.40
C ILE A 543 15.59 -9.67 7.78
N SER A 544 16.51 -9.81 6.84
CA SER A 544 17.87 -10.27 7.14
C SER A 544 18.62 -9.29 8.05
N TYR A 545 18.50 -7.97 7.83
CA TYR A 545 19.08 -6.98 8.75
C TYR A 545 18.47 -7.04 10.15
N ILE A 546 17.14 -7.13 10.28
CA ILE A 546 16.48 -7.29 11.59
C ILE A 546 16.96 -8.58 12.29
N SER A 547 17.04 -9.67 11.52
CA SER A 547 17.50 -10.98 12.01
C SER A 547 18.96 -10.95 12.43
N LEU A 548 19.81 -10.22 11.69
CA LEU A 548 21.21 -9.97 12.04
C LEU A 548 21.32 -9.22 13.36
N SER A 549 20.53 -8.17 13.59
CA SER A 549 20.52 -7.44 14.86
C SER A 549 20.20 -8.37 16.04
N ILE A 550 19.22 -9.27 15.90
CA ILE A 550 18.87 -10.26 16.94
C ILE A 550 20.08 -11.18 17.24
N LEU A 551 20.70 -11.73 16.20
CA LEU A 551 21.80 -12.68 16.36
C LEU A 551 23.09 -12.02 16.87
N LEU A 552 23.37 -10.78 16.45
CA LEU A 552 24.50 -10.00 16.94
C LEU A 552 24.41 -9.75 18.44
N LEU A 553 23.21 -9.41 18.94
CA LEU A 553 23.01 -9.23 20.38
C LEU A 553 23.16 -10.52 21.15
N TYR A 554 22.60 -11.61 20.63
CA TYR A 554 22.75 -12.92 21.25
C TYR A 554 24.21 -13.40 21.27
N ASN A 555 24.91 -13.31 20.14
CA ASN A 555 26.30 -13.77 20.01
C ASN A 555 27.26 -12.88 20.79
N SER A 556 27.09 -11.57 20.77
CA SER A 556 27.89 -10.67 21.63
C SER A 556 27.70 -11.01 23.10
N LYS A 557 26.44 -11.16 23.56
CA LYS A 557 26.13 -11.57 24.93
C LYS A 557 26.80 -12.89 25.30
N LEU A 558 26.71 -13.90 24.43
CA LEU A 558 27.37 -15.19 24.64
C LEU A 558 28.89 -15.06 24.73
N TYR A 559 29.50 -14.28 23.83
CA TYR A 559 30.95 -14.07 23.81
C TYR A 559 31.43 -13.41 25.11
N TYR A 560 30.78 -12.33 25.53
CA TYR A 560 31.10 -11.65 26.79
C TYR A 560 30.91 -12.58 28.00
N LEU A 561 29.81 -13.32 28.07
CA LEU A 561 29.56 -14.26 29.16
C LEU A 561 30.56 -15.42 29.20
N LYS A 562 31.15 -15.83 28.06
CA LYS A 562 32.24 -16.81 28.01
C LYS A 562 33.58 -16.24 28.46
N LYS A 563 33.84 -14.95 28.18
CA LYS A 563 35.13 -14.28 28.49
C LYS A 563 35.23 -13.91 29.97
N ILE A 564 34.12 -13.57 30.62
CA ILE A 564 34.08 -13.24 32.04
C ILE A 564 34.20 -14.55 32.86
N LYS A 565 35.43 -14.90 33.25
CA LYS A 565 35.71 -15.86 34.34
C LYS A 565 35.51 -15.25 35.75
N ILE A 566 35.03 -14.01 35.84
CA ILE A 566 35.10 -13.14 37.04
C ILE A 566 33.75 -13.14 37.78
N SER A 567 33.83 -12.95 39.11
CA SER A 567 32.79 -13.03 40.17
C SER A 567 31.31 -12.93 39.75
N LYS A 568 30.44 -13.66 40.47
CA LYS A 568 28.97 -13.68 40.26
C LYS A 568 28.37 -12.27 40.10
N ILE A 569 28.92 -11.27 40.79
CA ILE A 569 28.49 -9.86 40.75
C ILE A 569 28.58 -9.26 39.34
N TYR A 570 29.74 -9.33 38.67
CA TYR A 570 29.90 -8.75 37.33
C TYR A 570 28.97 -9.42 36.31
N ARG A 571 28.80 -10.74 36.42
CA ARG A 571 27.86 -11.49 35.57
C ARG A 571 26.42 -10.96 35.72
N HIS A 572 25.98 -10.66 36.94
CA HIS A 572 24.65 -10.09 37.18
C HIS A 572 24.49 -8.69 36.56
N ILE A 573 25.49 -7.82 36.70
CA ILE A 573 25.51 -6.47 36.13
C ILE A 573 25.37 -6.54 34.60
N TYR A 574 26.16 -7.36 33.91
CA TYR A 574 26.08 -7.47 32.45
C TYR A 574 24.75 -8.04 31.97
N ILE A 575 24.18 -9.04 32.66
CA ILE A 575 22.84 -9.54 32.33
C ILE A 575 21.80 -8.42 32.43
N TYR A 576 21.92 -7.55 33.43
CA TYR A 576 21.05 -6.40 33.58
C TYR A 576 21.23 -5.36 32.47
N ILE A 577 22.48 -5.04 32.09
CA ILE A 577 22.79 -4.15 30.96
C ILE A 577 22.16 -4.66 29.66
N TYR A 578 22.34 -5.94 29.33
CA TYR A 578 21.72 -6.53 28.13
C TYR A 578 20.20 -6.46 28.17
N LYS A 579 19.58 -6.59 29.35
CA LYS A 579 18.13 -6.44 29.50
C LYS A 579 17.67 -5.01 29.21
N ILE A 580 18.40 -4.00 29.69
CA ILE A 580 18.15 -2.60 29.33
C ILE A 580 18.32 -2.41 27.83
N PHE A 581 19.38 -2.97 27.25
CA PHE A 581 19.63 -2.85 25.81
C PHE A 581 18.50 -3.43 24.97
N TYR A 582 18.01 -4.64 25.30
CA TYR A 582 16.84 -5.23 24.63
C TYR A 582 15.59 -4.34 24.75
N MET A 583 15.38 -3.73 25.91
CA MET A 583 14.26 -2.82 26.15
C MET A 583 14.38 -1.56 25.28
N VAL A 584 15.53 -0.87 25.31
CA VAL A 584 15.78 0.34 24.51
C VAL A 584 15.65 0.05 23.02
N LEU A 585 16.26 -1.04 22.54
CA LEU A 585 16.15 -1.44 21.15
C LEU A 585 14.71 -1.75 20.74
N SER A 586 13.92 -2.36 21.64
CA SER A 586 12.49 -2.60 21.37
C SER A 586 11.74 -1.30 21.10
N PHE A 587 11.99 -0.26 21.90
CA PHE A 587 11.35 1.05 21.71
C PHE A 587 11.83 1.73 20.43
N ILE A 588 13.14 1.72 20.15
CA ILE A 588 13.69 2.30 18.91
C ILE A 588 13.06 1.64 17.69
N LEU A 589 13.07 0.30 17.63
CA LEU A 589 12.56 -0.45 16.48
C LEU A 589 11.05 -0.31 16.31
N ILE A 590 10.25 -0.36 17.39
CA ILE A 590 8.79 -0.22 17.26
C ILE A 590 8.41 1.20 16.83
N ILE A 591 9.11 2.21 17.32
CA ILE A 591 8.89 3.59 16.87
C ILE A 591 9.22 3.70 15.38
N ARG A 592 10.40 3.21 14.96
CA ARG A 592 10.88 3.25 13.58
C ARG A 592 9.97 2.54 12.58
N PHE A 593 9.54 1.32 12.88
CA PHE A 593 8.83 0.43 11.94
C PHE A 593 7.33 0.32 12.17
N ASN A 594 6.81 0.87 13.27
CA ASN A 594 5.37 0.83 13.53
C ASN A 594 4.74 2.22 13.59
N SER A 595 5.46 3.27 14.00
CA SER A 595 4.89 4.61 14.19
C SER A 595 5.02 5.51 12.96
N PHE A 596 6.16 5.45 12.26
CA PHE A 596 6.40 6.25 11.06
C PHE A 596 5.94 5.52 9.79
N ASP A 597 5.01 6.13 9.05
CA ASP A 597 4.48 5.57 7.80
C ASP A 597 5.38 5.87 6.60
N ASN A 598 6.19 4.88 6.22
CA ASN A 598 7.04 4.98 5.03
C ASN A 598 6.22 5.01 3.71
N ASN A 599 4.90 4.74 3.76
CA ASN A 599 4.04 4.72 2.57
C ASN A 599 3.51 6.09 2.14
N GLN A 600 3.65 7.13 2.98
CA GLN A 600 3.33 8.51 2.59
C GLN A 600 4.48 9.19 1.83
N VAL A 601 5.65 8.56 1.81
CA VAL A 601 6.92 9.26 1.61
C VAL A 601 7.43 9.26 0.18
N ARG A 602 6.98 8.38 -0.74
CA ARG A 602 7.38 8.44 -2.17
C ARG A 602 6.26 7.98 -3.11
N ASN A 603 5.93 8.84 -4.09
CA ASN A 603 4.97 8.67 -5.19
C ASN A 603 5.33 7.56 -6.21
N GLN A 604 6.01 6.49 -5.81
CA GLN A 604 6.45 5.44 -6.71
C GLN A 604 5.54 4.22 -6.58
N TYR A 605 4.54 4.12 -7.47
CA TYR A 605 3.55 3.03 -7.51
C TYR A 605 2.66 2.95 -6.24
N PRO A 606 1.50 2.27 -6.24
CA PRO A 606 0.46 2.55 -5.26
C PRO A 606 0.80 1.99 -3.87
N ASN A 607 1.61 2.76 -3.14
CA ASN A 607 2.16 2.42 -1.83
C ASN A 607 1.12 2.58 -0.71
N SER A 608 -0.01 3.22 -1.00
CA SER A 608 -1.17 3.30 -0.11
C SER A 608 -2.44 3.60 -0.91
N VAL A 609 -2.98 2.63 -1.64
CA VAL A 609 -4.29 2.82 -2.28
C VAL A 609 -5.33 3.09 -1.20
N LYS A 610 -5.74 4.35 -1.07
CA LYS A 610 -6.92 4.67 -0.28
C LYS A 610 -8.10 3.99 -0.97
N ASN A 611 -8.95 3.33 -0.21
CA ASN A 611 -10.14 2.64 -0.74
C ASN A 611 -10.99 3.50 -1.70
N LYS A 612 -10.95 4.82 -1.57
CA LYS A 612 -11.72 5.78 -2.37
C LYS A 612 -11.06 6.12 -3.72
N GLU A 613 -9.76 5.92 -3.82
CA GLU A 613 -8.92 6.15 -5.01
C GLU A 613 -8.63 4.86 -5.79
N ALA A 614 -8.90 3.69 -5.17
CA ALA A 614 -8.84 2.38 -5.82
C ALA A 614 -9.68 2.33 -7.10
N VAL A 615 -9.09 1.84 -8.20
CA VAL A 615 -9.77 1.61 -9.50
C VAL A 615 -10.80 0.48 -9.43
N SER A 616 -10.59 -0.45 -8.50
CA SER A 616 -11.47 -1.57 -8.21
C SER A 616 -12.67 -1.16 -7.34
N ASP A 617 -13.79 -1.88 -7.51
CA ASP A 617 -14.86 -1.99 -6.52
C ASP A 617 -15.45 -3.40 -6.61
N TRP A 618 -14.74 -4.35 -6.02
CA TRP A 618 -15.09 -5.77 -6.12
C TRP A 618 -16.44 -6.08 -5.48
N ASN A 619 -16.99 -5.20 -4.63
CA ASN A 619 -18.36 -5.35 -4.14
C ASN A 619 -19.42 -5.22 -5.25
N LYS A 620 -19.06 -4.60 -6.37
CA LYS A 620 -19.93 -4.39 -7.53
C LYS A 620 -19.50 -5.26 -8.69
N TYR A 621 -18.23 -5.20 -9.06
CA TYR A 621 -17.74 -5.76 -10.33
C TYR A 621 -17.58 -7.28 -10.33
N TYR A 622 -17.52 -7.95 -9.16
CA TYR A 622 -17.41 -9.41 -9.10
C TYR A 622 -18.51 -10.14 -9.86
N LYS A 623 -19.70 -9.53 -9.97
CA LYS A 623 -20.86 -10.12 -10.67
C LYS A 623 -20.60 -10.28 -12.16
N PHE A 624 -19.87 -9.33 -12.75
CA PHE A 624 -19.58 -9.32 -14.18
C PHE A 624 -18.71 -10.50 -14.59
N PHE A 625 -17.92 -11.05 -13.65
CA PHE A 625 -17.02 -12.17 -13.93
C PHE A 625 -17.77 -13.45 -14.35
N ASN A 626 -19.05 -13.59 -13.97
CA ASN A 626 -19.89 -14.72 -14.35
C ASN A 626 -20.57 -14.53 -15.71
N GLU A 627 -20.40 -13.38 -16.34
CA GLU A 627 -21.05 -13.06 -17.62
C GLU A 627 -20.23 -13.59 -18.80
N GLU A 628 -20.89 -13.73 -19.96
CA GLU A 628 -20.22 -14.12 -21.21
C GLU A 628 -19.29 -13.03 -21.73
N LYS A 629 -19.65 -11.77 -21.46
CA LYS A 629 -18.93 -10.56 -21.84
C LYS A 629 -18.70 -9.73 -20.60
N TYR A 630 -17.46 -9.33 -20.35
CA TYR A 630 -17.18 -8.44 -19.23
C TYR A 630 -15.95 -7.58 -19.46
N LEU A 631 -15.93 -6.45 -18.78
CA LEU A 631 -14.76 -5.61 -18.60
C LEU A 631 -14.69 -5.19 -17.13
N ILE A 632 -13.64 -5.58 -16.42
CA ILE A 632 -13.53 -5.36 -14.97
C ILE A 632 -12.21 -4.69 -14.63
N PRO A 633 -12.21 -3.48 -14.05
CA PRO A 633 -11.02 -2.84 -13.49
C PRO A 633 -10.67 -3.44 -12.12
N TYR A 634 -9.37 -3.59 -11.86
CA TYR A 634 -8.83 -4.06 -10.59
C TYR A 634 -7.43 -3.49 -10.32
N GLU A 635 -6.94 -3.64 -9.08
CA GLU A 635 -5.67 -3.03 -8.65
C GLU A 635 -4.44 -3.73 -9.25
N PRO A 636 -3.30 -3.04 -9.43
CA PRO A 636 -3.06 -1.62 -9.13
C PRO A 636 -3.72 -0.67 -10.11
N PHE A 637 -3.74 -1.01 -11.40
CA PHE A 637 -4.25 -0.19 -12.49
C PHE A 637 -4.44 -1.11 -13.69
N LEU A 638 -5.27 -2.15 -13.56
CA LEU A 638 -5.43 -3.18 -14.57
C LEU A 638 -6.90 -3.37 -14.93
N MET A 639 -7.17 -3.84 -16.14
CA MET A 639 -8.49 -4.26 -16.60
C MET A 639 -8.41 -5.66 -17.21
N ILE A 640 -9.36 -6.51 -16.85
CA ILE A 640 -9.59 -7.81 -17.50
C ILE A 640 -10.82 -7.71 -18.39
N SER A 641 -10.69 -8.11 -19.64
CA SER A 641 -11.76 -8.20 -20.63
C SER A 641 -12.05 -9.65 -20.97
N LYS A 642 -13.31 -10.01 -21.18
CA LYS A 642 -13.72 -11.22 -21.89
C LYS A 642 -14.71 -10.82 -22.98
N ASN A 643 -14.41 -11.18 -24.23
CA ASN A 643 -15.23 -10.88 -25.41
C ASN A 643 -15.54 -9.38 -25.64
N ILE A 644 -14.76 -8.47 -25.04
CA ILE A 644 -14.92 -7.02 -25.16
C ILE A 644 -13.66 -6.40 -25.78
N LEU A 645 -13.83 -5.52 -26.76
CA LEU A 645 -12.81 -4.60 -27.25
C LEU A 645 -12.75 -3.38 -26.35
N VAL A 646 -11.54 -2.98 -25.98
CA VAL A 646 -11.30 -1.85 -25.08
C VAL A 646 -10.72 -0.69 -25.87
N TYR A 647 -11.31 0.49 -25.72
CA TYR A 647 -10.81 1.73 -26.29
C TYR A 647 -10.50 2.73 -25.18
N SER A 648 -9.44 3.50 -25.37
CA SER A 648 -9.22 4.73 -24.61
C SER A 648 -9.74 5.90 -25.42
N VAL A 649 -10.50 6.76 -24.75
CA VAL A 649 -11.13 7.94 -25.31
C VAL A 649 -10.56 9.17 -24.61
N LYS A 650 -9.84 9.98 -25.37
CA LYS A 650 -9.39 11.33 -25.00
C LYS A 650 -10.11 12.34 -25.90
N LYS A 651 -10.11 13.62 -25.53
CA LYS A 651 -10.90 14.69 -26.18
C LYS A 651 -10.80 14.66 -27.72
N ASP A 652 -9.59 14.43 -28.24
CA ASP A 652 -9.33 14.45 -29.69
C ASP A 652 -8.97 13.08 -30.27
N SER A 653 -9.10 11.98 -29.52
CA SER A 653 -8.78 10.65 -30.07
C SER A 653 -9.49 9.49 -29.37
N ILE A 654 -9.93 8.53 -30.19
CA ILE A 654 -10.40 7.23 -29.75
C ILE A 654 -9.42 6.21 -30.31
N LYS A 655 -8.75 5.46 -29.44
CA LYS A 655 -7.76 4.48 -29.87
C LYS A 655 -8.05 3.12 -29.26
N ASN A 656 -7.91 2.08 -30.08
CA ASN A 656 -7.81 0.71 -29.60
C ASN A 656 -6.75 0.67 -28.51
N TYR A 657 -7.13 0.21 -27.32
CA TYR A 657 -6.24 0.27 -26.19
C TYR A 657 -5.27 -0.93 -26.20
N PRO A 658 -3.96 -0.72 -26.00
CA PRO A 658 -2.98 -1.77 -26.19
C PRO A 658 -3.14 -2.88 -25.16
N LYS A 659 -3.31 -4.12 -25.64
CA LYS A 659 -3.31 -5.32 -24.80
C LYS A 659 -1.91 -5.60 -24.27
N ILE A 660 -1.82 -5.99 -23.00
CA ILE A 660 -0.57 -6.44 -22.37
C ILE A 660 -0.30 -7.90 -22.78
N PHE A 661 -1.28 -8.77 -22.53
CA PHE A 661 -1.27 -10.19 -22.88
C PHE A 661 -2.70 -10.74 -22.88
N SER A 662 -2.86 -11.93 -23.44
CA SER A 662 -4.13 -12.67 -23.47
C SER A 662 -3.97 -13.96 -22.66
N LEU A 663 -4.92 -14.29 -21.78
CA LEU A 663 -4.90 -15.57 -21.03
C LEU A 663 -5.43 -16.73 -21.87
N ASN A 664 -6.37 -16.43 -22.76
CA ASN A 664 -6.93 -17.31 -23.78
C ASN A 664 -7.43 -16.42 -24.95
N PRO A 665 -7.90 -16.99 -26.08
CA PRO A 665 -8.31 -16.20 -27.25
C PRO A 665 -9.35 -15.11 -26.97
N ASN A 666 -10.16 -15.31 -25.91
CA ASN A 666 -11.31 -14.48 -25.62
C ASN A 666 -11.08 -13.53 -24.44
N THR A 667 -9.98 -13.68 -23.69
CA THR A 667 -9.72 -12.96 -22.43
C THR A 667 -8.41 -12.17 -22.49
N ASP A 668 -8.52 -10.85 -22.45
CA ASP A 668 -7.43 -9.89 -22.66
C ASP A 668 -7.19 -9.02 -21.41
N PHE A 669 -5.96 -8.51 -21.28
CA PHE A 669 -5.50 -7.67 -20.17
C PHE A 669 -4.98 -6.33 -20.65
N PHE A 670 -5.30 -5.28 -19.89
CA PHE A 670 -4.97 -3.89 -20.22
C PHE A 670 -4.47 -3.12 -18.99
N TRP A 671 -3.60 -2.14 -19.20
CA TRP A 671 -3.19 -1.18 -18.16
C TRP A 671 -4.22 -0.05 -18.04
N ILE A 672 -4.40 0.53 -16.87
CA ILE A 672 -5.09 1.81 -16.71
C ILE A 672 -3.99 2.87 -16.62
N GLU A 673 -3.98 3.80 -17.58
CA GLU A 673 -3.11 4.97 -17.52
C GLU A 673 -3.57 5.83 -16.35
N LYS A 674 -2.69 6.05 -15.38
CA LYS A 674 -2.95 7.03 -14.34
C LYS A 674 -2.78 8.41 -14.98
N ASN A 675 -3.88 9.15 -15.06
CA ASN A 675 -3.87 10.55 -15.47
C ASN A 675 -3.18 11.38 -14.38
N ASN A 676 -1.85 11.50 -14.51
CA ASN A 676 -1.05 12.42 -13.74
C ASN A 676 -1.07 13.78 -14.44
N GLU A 677 -1.17 14.86 -13.66
CA GLU A 677 -1.27 16.26 -14.08
C GLU A 677 -2.69 16.78 -14.32
N GLN A 678 -2.81 18.12 -14.34
CA GLN A 678 -4.03 18.89 -14.58
C GLN A 678 -4.56 18.60 -15.99
N THR A 679 -5.07 17.40 -16.16
CA THR A 679 -5.75 16.93 -17.35
C THR A 679 -6.95 17.82 -17.60
N GLU A 680 -7.16 18.23 -18.86
CA GLU A 680 -8.36 18.95 -19.25
C GLU A 680 -9.60 18.21 -18.75
N GLN A 681 -10.64 18.95 -18.38
CA GLN A 681 -11.88 18.35 -17.94
C GLN A 681 -12.81 18.07 -19.12
N LEU A 682 -13.58 16.98 -19.06
CA LEU A 682 -14.50 16.57 -20.12
C LEU A 682 -15.93 16.49 -19.59
N HIS A 683 -16.85 17.19 -20.26
CA HIS A 683 -18.29 17.10 -20.00
C HIS A 683 -19.03 16.26 -21.05
N GLU A 684 -18.57 16.31 -22.30
CA GLU A 684 -19.20 15.61 -23.41
C GLU A 684 -18.17 15.03 -24.36
N MET A 685 -18.56 13.98 -25.07
CA MET A 685 -17.77 13.35 -26.14
C MET A 685 -18.70 12.96 -27.28
N THR A 686 -18.35 13.37 -28.49
CA THR A 686 -19.02 12.96 -29.73
C THR A 686 -18.15 11.92 -30.45
N PHE A 687 -18.77 10.84 -30.92
CA PHE A 687 -18.12 9.74 -31.62
C PHE A 687 -18.30 9.89 -33.13
N GLU A 688 -17.28 9.53 -33.91
CA GLU A 688 -17.36 9.55 -35.37
C GLU A 688 -18.43 8.60 -35.93
N LYS A 689 -18.67 7.47 -35.26
CA LYS A 689 -19.71 6.49 -35.60
C LYS A 689 -20.56 6.17 -34.38
N LYS A 690 -21.74 5.60 -34.58
CA LYS A 690 -22.61 5.13 -33.49
C LYS A 690 -21.95 3.92 -32.82
N LEU A 691 -21.73 3.98 -31.51
CA LEU A 691 -21.08 2.92 -30.74
C LEU A 691 -22.06 2.27 -29.76
N ASN A 692 -22.08 0.93 -29.72
CA ASN A 692 -22.75 0.20 -28.64
C ASN A 692 -21.80 0.08 -27.45
N ILE A 693 -21.82 1.07 -26.55
CA ILE A 693 -20.95 1.09 -25.37
C ILE A 693 -21.57 0.22 -24.29
N GLU A 694 -20.96 -0.92 -23.99
CA GLU A 694 -21.42 -1.85 -22.95
C GLU A 694 -20.85 -1.47 -21.58
N TYR A 695 -19.58 -1.08 -21.53
CA TYR A 695 -18.90 -0.66 -20.31
C TYR A 695 -18.29 0.73 -20.50
N LEU A 696 -18.39 1.60 -19.50
CA LEU A 696 -17.68 2.88 -19.46
C LEU A 696 -17.02 3.06 -18.10
N TYR A 697 -15.72 3.33 -18.08
CA TYR A 697 -14.95 3.59 -16.86
C TYR A 697 -14.21 4.91 -16.96
N THR A 698 -14.28 5.73 -15.92
CA THR A 698 -13.68 7.07 -15.91
C THR A 698 -13.25 7.51 -14.52
N GLU A 699 -12.37 8.52 -14.45
CA GLU A 699 -11.98 9.19 -13.22
C GLU A 699 -12.74 10.50 -13.03
N ARG A 700 -13.36 10.64 -11.87
CA ARG A 700 -13.86 11.94 -11.40
C ARG A 700 -12.70 12.87 -11.07
N LEU A 701 -13.00 14.16 -11.05
CA LEU A 701 -12.05 15.21 -10.67
C LEU A 701 -11.45 15.02 -9.27
N ARG A 702 -12.13 14.28 -8.37
CA ARG A 702 -11.71 14.01 -6.99
C ARG A 702 -12.41 12.78 -6.39
N ALA A 703 -11.92 12.32 -5.23
CA ALA A 703 -12.61 11.39 -4.34
C ALA A 703 -13.54 12.11 -3.33
N ASN A 704 -14.33 11.36 -2.56
CA ASN A 704 -15.26 11.89 -1.52
C ASN A 704 -16.35 12.84 -2.04
N ASN A 705 -16.89 12.60 -3.22
CA ASN A 705 -17.90 13.48 -3.80
C ASN A 705 -19.26 13.38 -3.08
N ASN A 706 -20.03 14.47 -3.16
CA ASN A 706 -21.33 14.60 -2.47
C ASN A 706 -22.45 13.80 -3.14
N GLU A 707 -22.36 13.61 -4.45
CA GLU A 707 -23.35 12.93 -5.29
C GLU A 707 -22.70 11.97 -6.27
N LYS A 708 -23.50 11.05 -6.81
CA LYS A 708 -23.14 10.21 -7.94
C LYS A 708 -23.27 10.98 -9.25
N LEU A 709 -22.62 10.46 -10.29
CA LEU A 709 -22.83 10.91 -11.66
C LEU A 709 -23.77 9.97 -12.40
N LYS A 710 -24.34 10.48 -13.49
CA LYS A 710 -24.98 9.73 -14.56
C LYS A 710 -24.42 10.15 -15.92
N VAL A 711 -24.48 9.22 -16.86
CA VAL A 711 -24.11 9.42 -18.26
C VAL A 711 -25.38 9.38 -19.10
N ILE A 712 -25.58 10.40 -19.92
CA ILE A 712 -26.68 10.44 -20.89
C ILE A 712 -26.10 10.29 -22.29
N GLY A 713 -26.61 9.32 -23.04
CA GLY A 713 -26.24 9.04 -24.43
C GLY A 713 -27.30 9.54 -25.39
N TYR A 714 -26.84 10.10 -26.51
CA TYR A 714 -27.65 10.75 -27.54
C TYR A 714 -27.44 10.08 -28.90
N ASN A 715 -28.46 10.10 -29.75
CA ASN A 715 -28.36 9.70 -31.16
C ASN A 715 -27.89 10.88 -32.05
N GLU A 716 -27.92 10.72 -33.38
CA GLU A 716 -27.52 11.77 -34.35
C GLU A 716 -28.48 12.96 -34.42
N LYS A 717 -29.74 12.77 -33.98
CA LYS A 717 -30.76 13.81 -33.89
C LYS A 717 -30.72 14.54 -32.53
N ASP A 718 -29.70 14.28 -31.71
CA ASP A 718 -29.58 14.77 -30.35
C ASP A 718 -30.74 14.38 -29.42
N GLU A 719 -31.41 13.27 -29.71
CA GLU A 719 -32.43 12.67 -28.82
C GLU A 719 -31.75 11.75 -27.79
N ILE A 720 -32.25 11.77 -26.54
CA ILE A 720 -31.76 10.90 -25.46
C ILE A 720 -32.18 9.46 -25.76
N VAL A 721 -31.19 8.56 -25.85
CA VAL A 721 -31.41 7.12 -26.09
C VAL A 721 -30.91 6.23 -24.97
N LEU A 722 -30.06 6.77 -24.08
CA LEU A 722 -29.43 6.01 -23.02
C LEU A 722 -29.25 6.88 -21.77
N GLU A 723 -29.54 6.35 -20.60
CA GLU A 723 -29.24 6.98 -19.32
C GLU A 723 -28.68 5.93 -18.35
N LEU A 724 -27.44 6.13 -17.89
CA LEU A 724 -26.73 5.20 -17.02
C LEU A 724 -26.30 5.88 -15.74
N GLU A 725 -26.66 5.31 -14.59
CA GLU A 725 -26.15 5.76 -13.31
C GLU A 725 -24.80 5.14 -12.95
N GLN A 726 -24.00 5.89 -12.19
CA GLN A 726 -22.77 5.39 -11.59
C GLN A 726 -23.03 4.14 -10.72
N LEU A 727 -22.32 3.05 -11.02
CA LEU A 727 -22.43 1.77 -10.32
C LEU A 727 -21.88 1.83 -8.89
N ASN A 728 -20.72 2.48 -8.73
CA ASN A 728 -19.98 2.57 -7.47
C ASN A 728 -20.64 3.55 -6.50
N LYS A 729 -20.11 3.60 -5.29
CA LYS A 729 -20.53 4.65 -4.34
C LYS A 729 -19.92 6.00 -4.69
N LYS A 730 -20.61 7.09 -4.32
CA LYS A 730 -20.23 8.47 -4.63
C LYS A 730 -18.84 8.87 -4.13
N GLU A 731 -18.34 8.21 -3.09
CA GLU A 731 -17.03 8.52 -2.51
C GLU A 731 -15.86 8.06 -3.40
N LYS A 732 -16.10 7.16 -4.36
CA LYS A 732 -15.08 6.66 -5.29
C LYS A 732 -14.70 7.71 -6.34
N GLN A 733 -13.41 7.76 -6.65
CA GLN A 733 -12.86 8.60 -7.72
C GLN A 733 -12.96 7.90 -9.08
N PHE A 734 -12.48 6.66 -9.18
CA PHE A 734 -12.66 5.83 -10.37
C PHE A 734 -14.06 5.21 -10.34
N ILE A 735 -14.83 5.44 -11.40
CA ILE A 735 -16.24 5.07 -11.47
C ILE A 735 -16.56 4.31 -12.76
N GLY A 736 -17.54 3.41 -12.67
CA GLY A 736 -18.02 2.61 -13.79
C GLY A 736 -19.51 2.80 -14.07
N PHE A 737 -19.86 2.58 -15.33
CA PHE A 737 -21.21 2.52 -15.87
C PHE A 737 -21.31 1.26 -16.73
N LYS A 738 -22.51 0.65 -16.75
CA LYS A 738 -22.78 -0.54 -17.55
C LYS A 738 -24.10 -0.38 -18.27
N ASN A 739 -24.07 -0.54 -19.59
CA ASN A 739 -25.24 -0.64 -20.44
C ASN A 739 -25.58 -2.13 -20.62
N SER A 740 -26.79 -2.53 -20.26
CA SER A 740 -27.27 -3.91 -20.50
C SER A 740 -28.12 -4.04 -21.77
N GLY A 741 -28.38 -2.94 -22.48
CA GLY A 741 -29.10 -2.93 -23.75
C GLY A 741 -28.18 -2.77 -24.95
N ASN A 742 -28.59 -3.26 -26.11
CA ASN A 742 -27.90 -3.04 -27.40
C ASN A 742 -28.26 -1.67 -28.00
N ILE A 743 -28.00 -0.60 -27.25
CA ILE A 743 -28.32 0.77 -27.66
C ILE A 743 -27.05 1.46 -28.14
N LYS A 744 -27.05 1.90 -29.40
CA LYS A 744 -25.93 2.66 -29.96
C LYS A 744 -26.06 4.16 -29.67
N VAL A 745 -24.95 4.79 -29.29
CA VAL A 745 -24.86 6.23 -28.99
C VAL A 745 -23.89 6.93 -29.93
N LYS A 746 -24.20 8.17 -30.33
CA LYS A 746 -23.35 9.05 -31.13
C LYS A 746 -22.62 10.07 -30.26
N LYS A 747 -23.23 10.48 -29.15
CA LYS A 747 -22.68 11.45 -28.20
C LYS A 747 -23.01 11.03 -26.77
N ILE A 748 -22.12 11.31 -25.83
CA ILE A 748 -22.36 11.14 -24.39
C ILE A 748 -22.09 12.43 -23.64
N LYS A 749 -22.84 12.66 -22.56
CA LYS A 749 -22.67 13.79 -21.64
C LYS A 749 -22.74 13.33 -20.19
N PHE A 750 -21.99 14.00 -19.32
CA PHE A 750 -21.91 13.70 -17.89
C PHE A 750 -22.73 14.69 -17.05
N PHE A 751 -23.57 14.15 -16.17
CA PHE A 751 -24.40 14.94 -15.27
C PHE A 751 -24.35 14.40 -13.85
N THR A 752 -24.72 15.23 -12.89
CA THR A 752 -25.15 14.76 -11.56
C THR A 752 -26.50 14.05 -11.67
N LEU A 753 -26.90 13.32 -10.63
CA LEU A 753 -28.25 12.72 -10.59
C LEU A 753 -29.36 13.78 -10.68
N GLU A 754 -29.09 15.01 -10.22
CA GLU A 754 -30.00 16.16 -10.29
C GLU A 754 -29.94 16.91 -11.64
N ASN A 755 -29.41 16.29 -12.70
CA ASN A 755 -29.27 16.87 -14.05
C ASN A 755 -28.37 18.11 -14.14
N LYS A 756 -27.58 18.44 -13.11
CA LYS A 756 -26.56 19.50 -13.22
C LYS A 756 -25.39 19.02 -14.04
N LYS A 757 -24.84 19.91 -14.87
CA LYS A 757 -23.64 19.67 -15.67
C LYS A 757 -22.51 19.15 -14.79
N ALA A 758 -21.85 18.08 -15.20
CA ALA A 758 -20.72 17.51 -14.47
C ALA A 758 -19.52 17.28 -15.40
N TYR A 759 -18.35 17.21 -14.79
CA TYR A 759 -17.08 17.02 -15.46
C TYR A 759 -16.32 15.84 -14.87
N ILE A 760 -15.58 15.15 -15.74
CA ILE A 760 -14.63 14.09 -15.42
C ILE A 760 -13.24 14.51 -15.89
N LYS A 761 -12.19 13.79 -15.45
CA LYS A 761 -10.85 13.98 -16.04
C LYS A 761 -10.89 13.56 -17.52
N SER A 762 -10.12 14.23 -18.38
CA SER A 762 -9.96 13.80 -19.78
C SER A 762 -9.31 12.42 -19.82
N GLY A 763 -9.88 11.53 -20.63
CA GLY A 763 -9.49 10.13 -20.62
C GLY A 763 -10.53 9.26 -19.91
N PHE A 764 -11.21 8.42 -20.68
CA PHE A 764 -12.05 7.35 -20.16
C PHE A 764 -11.93 6.11 -21.04
N TYR A 765 -12.37 4.98 -20.51
CA TYR A 765 -12.31 3.69 -21.17
C TYR A 765 -13.71 3.24 -21.55
N ILE A 766 -13.87 2.74 -22.77
CA ILE A 766 -15.10 2.12 -23.22
C ILE A 766 -14.85 0.67 -23.64
N GLY A 767 -15.81 -0.19 -23.29
CA GLY A 767 -15.89 -1.58 -23.72
C GLY A 767 -17.01 -1.74 -24.75
N ILE A 768 -16.66 -2.29 -25.91
CA ILE A 768 -17.59 -2.59 -27.01
C ILE A 768 -17.51 -4.09 -27.29
N ASP A 769 -18.63 -4.72 -27.60
CA ASP A 769 -18.68 -6.14 -27.95
C ASP A 769 -17.82 -6.45 -29.19
N LYS A 770 -16.98 -7.49 -29.09
CA LYS A 770 -16.13 -7.97 -30.21
C LYS A 770 -16.98 -8.32 -31.43
N ASN A 771 -18.13 -8.94 -31.22
CA ASN A 771 -18.98 -9.46 -32.31
C ASN A 771 -19.73 -8.36 -33.07
N THR A 772 -19.83 -7.14 -32.52
CA THR A 772 -20.45 -6.02 -33.25
C THR A 772 -19.52 -5.37 -34.28
N LYS A 773 -18.20 -5.61 -34.22
CA LYS A 773 -17.24 -5.00 -35.14
C LYS A 773 -17.01 -5.82 -36.41
N GLU A 774 -17.13 -7.15 -36.33
CA GLU A 774 -17.05 -8.04 -37.50
C GLU A 774 -18.22 -7.89 -38.48
N ASN A 775 -19.32 -7.24 -38.05
CA ASN A 775 -20.46 -6.91 -38.91
C ASN A 775 -20.41 -5.46 -39.45
N GLU A 776 -19.35 -4.70 -39.19
CA GLU A 776 -19.18 -3.29 -39.60
C GLU A 776 -17.89 -3.05 -40.44
N GLU A 777 -17.15 -4.10 -40.78
CA GLU A 777 -16.22 -4.16 -41.93
C GLU A 777 -16.94 -4.75 -43.13
#